data_AF-A0A8E4GHQ1-F1
#
_entry.id   AF-A0A8E4GHQ1-F1
#
_cell.length_a   1.000
_cell.length_b   1.000
_cell.length_c   1.000
_cell.angle_alpha   90.00
_cell.angle_beta   90.00
_cell.angle_gamma   90.00
#
_symmetry.space_group_name_H-M   'P 1'
#
loop_
_entity.id
_entity.type
_entity.pdbx_description
1 polymer ?
#
loop_
_entity_poly.entity_id
_entity_poly.type
_entity_poly.pdbx_seq_one_letter_code
_entity_poly.pdbx_strand_id
1 'polypeptide(L)'
;MEFHYLLNNLNNKQREAVVATRSNILVLAGAGSGKTRVLVHRIAWLLSVEKCSPYSIMAVTFTHKAANEMRNRLTNLIGTKQSGMWIGTFHSLANRLLRAHHADANLPYNFQVINSNDQLLLIKRIVNMLHMQEKEYPTHQGMYYINNKKDDGLRPQYVKTHGNPVEEKWLNLYYAYQAACDRAGLVDFSELLLRTYELCLNKPQIIHDYRKRFTNILVDEFQDTNCMQYSWIQMLAGQTGRIMIVGDDDQSIYGWRGAKIENIQRFMNDFPSSETIRLEQNYRSTNNIIQAANALIKNNDKRFTKKIWTADNSGEKISLYRALNELDESIFVVNSIKSWQDMGGSLKDCAILYRKNIQSHAFEEAMLQMEMPYHIYGKQRLCERKEIKNTLAYLRLISNSNDDDAYECIINTPSRGIGGRTIDIIRQTASDRQLTLWQATHAIIQEKILNKRTSQALKDFVDLIQKMANKISDMPLHIQIDRVVQYSGLRQIYEQENNDKNQECINSLEELFIAMHQYKNDNENLLPLQSFIANSTFYANEKQIKKTQDAVQLMTLHSSKGLEFPLVFLVGMEEGLIPNQTYLKKDKCVEGERRLAYVGLTRAMRKLTITYAENRNLYGKIVCYRPSRFIGEIPAGYVEEVYPRMQL
;
A
#
# COMPACT_ATOMS: atom_id res chain seq x y z
N MET A 1 31.60 -11.39 -26.37
CA MET A 1 31.51 -9.93 -26.58
C MET A 1 30.07 -9.41 -26.70
N GLU A 2 29.06 -10.26 -26.94
CA GLU A 2 27.68 -9.81 -27.26
C GLU A 2 26.83 -9.29 -26.08
N PHE A 3 27.15 -9.64 -24.83
CA PHE A 3 26.36 -9.26 -23.64
C PHE A 3 26.99 -8.15 -22.77
N HIS A 4 28.04 -7.50 -23.27
CA HIS A 4 28.81 -6.51 -22.49
C HIS A 4 27.94 -5.29 -22.06
N TYR A 5 26.92 -4.95 -22.85
CA TYR A 5 25.98 -3.86 -22.55
C TYR A 5 25.20 -4.08 -21.23
N LEU A 6 24.98 -5.34 -20.83
CA LEU A 6 24.30 -5.66 -19.57
C LEU A 6 25.16 -5.32 -18.33
N LEU A 7 26.47 -5.15 -18.48
CA LEU A 7 27.39 -4.93 -17.37
C LEU A 7 28.07 -3.56 -17.38
N ASN A 8 28.11 -2.88 -18.53
CA ASN A 8 28.86 -1.63 -18.74
C ASN A 8 28.66 -0.60 -17.63
N ASN A 9 27.41 -0.35 -17.27
CA ASN A 9 27.06 0.74 -16.36
C ASN A 9 26.95 0.30 -14.89
N LEU A 10 27.45 -0.89 -14.54
CA LEU A 10 27.46 -1.45 -13.18
C LEU A 10 28.87 -1.36 -12.57
N ASN A 11 28.96 -1.11 -11.27
CA ASN A 11 30.22 -1.21 -10.52
C ASN A 11 30.61 -2.66 -10.25
N ASN A 12 31.81 -2.89 -9.69
CA ASN A 12 32.33 -4.24 -9.46
C ASN A 12 31.40 -5.11 -8.58
N LYS A 13 30.85 -4.57 -7.49
CA LYS A 13 29.93 -5.32 -6.60
C LYS A 13 28.55 -5.57 -7.20
N GLN A 14 28.04 -4.63 -7.99
CA GLN A 14 26.82 -4.81 -8.76
C GLN A 14 27.01 -5.86 -9.86
N ARG A 15 28.16 -5.85 -10.56
CA ARG A 15 28.52 -6.87 -11.55
C ARG A 15 28.61 -8.25 -10.89
N GLU A 16 29.31 -8.36 -9.77
CA GLU A 16 29.42 -9.57 -8.94
C GLU A 16 28.03 -10.16 -8.66
N ALA A 17 27.09 -9.36 -8.17
CA ALA A 17 25.71 -9.82 -7.93
C ALA A 17 24.97 -10.24 -9.21
N VAL A 18 25.15 -9.53 -10.32
CA VAL A 18 24.46 -9.83 -11.58
C VAL A 18 24.98 -11.11 -12.25
N VAL A 19 26.30 -11.34 -12.23
CA VAL A 19 26.94 -12.48 -12.90
C VAL A 19 27.14 -13.70 -12.00
N ALA A 20 26.81 -13.59 -10.71
CA ALA A 20 26.92 -14.67 -9.75
C ALA A 20 26.27 -15.96 -10.27
N THR A 21 26.83 -17.11 -9.92
CA THR A 21 26.26 -18.40 -10.31
C THR A 21 24.85 -18.56 -9.76
N ARG A 22 24.07 -19.52 -10.30
CA ARG A 22 22.69 -19.75 -9.85
C ARG A 22 22.67 -20.44 -8.47
N SER A 23 22.85 -19.64 -7.43
CA SER A 23 22.81 -19.99 -6.01
C SER A 23 21.76 -19.15 -5.27
N ASN A 24 21.61 -19.37 -3.97
CA ASN A 24 20.85 -18.46 -3.11
C ASN A 24 21.74 -17.26 -2.78
N ILE A 25 21.24 -16.04 -2.97
CA ILE A 25 22.03 -14.82 -2.84
C ILE A 25 21.28 -13.80 -2.00
N LEU A 26 21.95 -13.26 -0.99
CA LEU A 26 21.54 -12.07 -0.26
C LEU A 26 22.35 -10.86 -0.75
N VAL A 27 21.66 -9.92 -1.38
CA VAL A 27 22.23 -8.61 -1.72
C VAL A 27 21.84 -7.62 -0.63
N LEU A 28 22.77 -7.40 0.32
CA LEU A 28 22.60 -6.42 1.38
C LEU A 28 23.08 -5.06 0.89
N ALA A 29 22.17 -4.10 0.82
CA ALA A 29 22.43 -2.87 0.09
C ALA A 29 22.09 -1.63 0.92
N GLY A 30 22.87 -0.56 0.73
CA GLY A 30 22.55 0.76 1.28
C GLY A 30 21.45 1.50 0.50
N ALA A 31 21.03 2.65 1.01
CA ALA A 31 20.19 3.57 0.26
C ALA A 31 20.93 4.08 -0.99
N GLY A 32 20.22 4.22 -2.12
CA GLY A 32 20.79 4.76 -3.37
C GLY A 32 21.89 3.92 -4.03
N SER A 33 22.07 2.65 -3.62
CA SER A 33 23.14 1.78 -4.12
C SER A 33 22.82 1.00 -5.40
N GLY A 34 21.63 1.20 -5.97
CA GLY A 34 21.19 0.52 -7.19
C GLY A 34 20.59 -0.87 -6.99
N LYS A 35 19.96 -1.16 -5.84
CA LYS A 35 19.22 -2.41 -5.54
C LYS A 35 18.37 -2.93 -6.71
N THR A 36 17.34 -2.17 -7.08
CA THR A 36 16.41 -2.53 -8.17
C THR A 36 17.12 -2.64 -9.51
N ARG A 37 18.20 -1.88 -9.72
CA ARG A 37 19.02 -1.98 -10.94
C ARG A 37 19.73 -3.34 -11.01
N VAL A 38 20.36 -3.78 -9.92
CA VAL A 38 20.99 -5.11 -9.85
C VAL A 38 19.96 -6.20 -10.14
N LEU A 39 18.76 -6.11 -9.56
CA LEU A 39 17.70 -7.10 -9.76
C LEU A 39 17.24 -7.15 -11.22
N VAL A 40 16.99 -6.01 -11.87
CA VAL A 40 16.62 -5.95 -13.30
C VAL A 40 17.72 -6.53 -14.19
N HIS A 41 18.97 -6.14 -13.96
CA HIS A 41 20.11 -6.64 -14.74
C HIS A 41 20.34 -8.14 -14.51
N ARG A 42 20.06 -8.65 -13.29
CA ARG A 42 20.10 -10.09 -13.00
C ARG A 42 19.04 -10.85 -13.79
N ILE A 43 17.80 -10.34 -13.86
CA ILE A 43 16.75 -10.96 -14.69
C ILE A 43 17.20 -11.02 -16.16
N ALA A 44 17.73 -9.90 -16.68
CA ALA A 44 18.22 -9.86 -18.05
C ALA A 44 19.40 -10.82 -18.29
N TRP A 45 20.30 -10.97 -17.31
CA TRP A 45 21.40 -11.95 -17.35
C TRP A 45 20.88 -13.38 -17.40
N LEU A 46 19.93 -13.73 -16.52
CA LEU A 46 19.31 -15.06 -16.48
C LEU A 46 18.67 -15.43 -17.82
N LEU A 47 18.02 -14.48 -18.48
CA LEU A 47 17.38 -14.70 -19.78
C LEU A 47 18.39 -14.76 -20.93
N SER A 48 19.34 -13.84 -20.97
CA SER A 48 20.20 -13.62 -22.14
C SER A 48 21.42 -14.53 -22.15
N VAL A 49 22.04 -14.75 -20.99
CA VAL A 49 23.29 -15.48 -20.83
C VAL A 49 23.04 -16.89 -20.32
N GLU A 50 22.32 -17.05 -19.21
CA GLU A 50 21.98 -18.37 -18.63
C GLU A 50 20.88 -19.10 -19.40
N LYS A 51 20.31 -18.46 -20.45
CA LYS A 51 19.23 -18.99 -21.30
C LYS A 51 18.05 -19.57 -20.52
N CYS A 52 17.74 -19.02 -19.35
CA CYS A 52 16.58 -19.41 -18.57
C CYS A 52 15.30 -19.02 -19.30
N SER A 53 14.26 -19.85 -19.18
CA SER A 53 12.94 -19.53 -19.73
C SER A 53 12.31 -18.35 -18.99
N PRO A 54 11.66 -17.38 -19.68
CA PRO A 54 10.88 -16.32 -19.03
C PRO A 54 9.83 -16.86 -18.04
N TYR A 55 9.25 -18.02 -18.33
CA TYR A 55 8.27 -18.67 -17.45
C TYR A 55 8.87 -19.12 -16.12
N SER A 56 10.20 -19.22 -16.03
CA SER A 56 10.91 -19.66 -14.83
C SER A 56 11.25 -18.56 -13.84
N ILE A 57 10.96 -17.31 -14.18
CA ILE A 57 11.31 -16.14 -13.39
C ILE A 57 10.08 -15.62 -12.64
N MET A 58 10.21 -15.54 -11.32
CA MET A 58 9.29 -14.81 -10.45
C MET A 58 10.05 -13.67 -9.78
N ALA A 59 9.62 -12.42 -10.01
CA ALA A 59 10.15 -11.24 -9.35
C ALA A 59 9.07 -10.57 -8.50
N VAL A 60 9.32 -10.46 -7.20
CA VAL A 60 8.38 -9.95 -6.21
C VAL A 60 8.89 -8.64 -5.63
N THR A 61 8.01 -7.66 -5.50
CA THR A 61 8.30 -6.35 -4.90
C THR A 61 7.21 -5.98 -3.89
N PHE A 62 7.45 -4.96 -3.05
CA PHE A 62 6.46 -4.54 -2.08
C PHE A 62 5.32 -3.69 -2.68
N THR A 63 5.57 -2.95 -3.77
CA THR A 63 4.60 -2.01 -4.35
C THR A 63 4.36 -2.24 -5.84
N HIS A 64 3.15 -1.96 -6.32
CA HIS A 64 2.82 -2.03 -7.74
C HIS A 64 3.68 -1.09 -8.60
N LYS A 65 4.02 0.09 -8.07
CA LYS A 65 4.92 1.04 -8.73
C LYS A 65 6.29 0.42 -8.97
N ALA A 66 6.88 -0.21 -7.95
CA ALA A 66 8.17 -0.88 -8.08
C ALA A 66 8.10 -2.04 -9.10
N ALA A 67 7.02 -2.83 -9.09
CA ALA A 67 6.81 -3.88 -10.09
C ALA A 67 6.71 -3.31 -11.53
N ASN A 68 5.93 -2.24 -11.73
CA ASN A 68 5.78 -1.59 -13.04
C ASN A 68 7.09 -0.96 -13.52
N GLU A 69 7.82 -0.30 -12.62
CA GLU A 69 9.13 0.26 -12.92
C GLU A 69 10.14 -0.83 -13.30
N MET A 70 10.16 -1.94 -12.56
CA MET A 70 10.99 -3.10 -12.88
C MET A 70 10.68 -3.65 -14.28
N ARG A 71 9.39 -3.79 -14.64
CA ARG A 71 8.97 -4.19 -16.00
C ARG A 71 9.47 -3.21 -17.05
N ASN A 72 9.24 -1.91 -16.86
CA ASN A 72 9.66 -0.88 -17.82
C ASN A 72 11.18 -0.86 -18.03
N ARG A 73 11.97 -0.93 -16.94
CA ARG A 73 13.43 -1.00 -17.00
C ARG A 73 13.89 -2.25 -17.73
N LEU A 74 13.25 -3.39 -17.48
CA LEU A 74 13.54 -4.63 -18.20
C LEU A 74 13.19 -4.52 -19.69
N THR A 75 12.08 -3.88 -20.06
CA THR A 75 11.67 -3.68 -21.47
C THR A 75 12.71 -2.89 -22.22
N ASN A 76 13.22 -1.82 -21.60
CA ASN A 76 14.26 -0.99 -22.19
C ASN A 76 15.60 -1.73 -22.34
N LEU A 77 15.88 -2.71 -21.48
CA LEU A 77 17.15 -3.43 -21.46
C LEU A 77 17.20 -4.61 -22.45
N ILE A 78 16.12 -5.40 -22.56
CA ILE A 78 16.08 -6.63 -23.37
C ILE A 78 14.98 -6.67 -24.45
N GLY A 79 14.15 -5.62 -24.56
CA GLY A 79 13.06 -5.53 -25.53
C GLY A 79 11.75 -6.22 -25.09
N THR A 80 10.94 -6.64 -26.08
CA THR A 80 9.51 -7.03 -25.92
C THR A 80 9.27 -8.49 -25.49
N LYS A 81 10.31 -9.31 -25.28
CA LYS A 81 10.17 -10.73 -24.87
C LYS A 81 9.89 -10.90 -23.36
N GLN A 82 8.87 -10.21 -22.83
CA GLN A 82 8.51 -10.32 -21.40
C GLN A 82 7.39 -11.32 -21.10
N SER A 83 6.71 -11.82 -22.14
CA SER A 83 5.58 -12.72 -21.94
C SER A 83 6.01 -13.98 -21.17
N GLY A 84 5.24 -14.33 -20.14
CA GLY A 84 5.45 -15.52 -19.31
C GLY A 84 6.07 -15.28 -17.93
N MET A 85 6.79 -14.17 -17.71
CA MET A 85 7.36 -13.82 -16.39
C MET A 85 6.28 -13.43 -15.38
N TRP A 86 6.54 -13.74 -14.11
CA TRP A 86 5.71 -13.28 -13.00
C TRP A 86 6.41 -12.15 -12.27
N ILE A 87 6.11 -10.90 -12.64
CA ILE A 87 6.60 -9.70 -11.95
C ILE A 87 5.41 -9.07 -11.24
N GLY A 88 5.49 -8.81 -9.92
CA GLY A 88 4.35 -8.27 -9.19
C GLY A 88 4.60 -8.01 -7.71
N THR A 89 3.53 -7.71 -6.98
CA THR A 89 3.53 -7.70 -5.51
C THR A 89 3.14 -9.05 -4.95
N PHE A 90 3.50 -9.34 -3.69
CA PHE A 90 3.06 -10.57 -3.00
C PHE A 90 1.56 -10.81 -3.13
N HIS A 91 0.74 -9.80 -2.83
CA HIS A 91 -0.71 -9.89 -2.90
C HIS A 91 -1.21 -10.10 -4.33
N SER A 92 -0.62 -9.43 -5.33
CA SER A 92 -1.04 -9.61 -6.72
C SER A 92 -0.75 -11.01 -7.25
N LEU A 93 0.40 -11.58 -6.88
CA LEU A 93 0.80 -12.93 -7.28
C LEU A 93 0.03 -14.00 -6.51
N ALA A 94 -0.21 -13.79 -5.22
CA ALA A 94 -1.08 -14.63 -4.39
C ALA A 94 -2.52 -14.65 -4.94
N ASN A 95 -3.09 -13.48 -5.25
CA ASN A 95 -4.41 -13.40 -5.90
C ASN A 95 -4.41 -14.12 -7.25
N ARG A 96 -3.39 -13.94 -8.10
CA ARG A 96 -3.28 -14.66 -9.38
C ARG A 96 -3.26 -16.18 -9.19
N LEU A 97 -2.53 -16.67 -8.18
CA LEU A 97 -2.46 -18.08 -7.84
C LEU A 97 -3.82 -18.62 -7.37
N LEU A 98 -4.46 -17.93 -6.42
CA LEU A 98 -5.76 -18.32 -5.87
C LEU A 98 -6.86 -18.29 -6.93
N ARG A 99 -6.81 -17.35 -7.90
CA ARG A 99 -7.77 -17.34 -9.01
C ARG A 99 -7.62 -18.55 -9.92
N ALA A 100 -6.37 -18.91 -10.25
CA ALA A 100 -6.08 -20.07 -11.08
C ALA A 100 -6.50 -21.39 -10.40
N HIS A 101 -6.51 -21.42 -9.07
CA HIS A 101 -6.75 -22.61 -8.24
C HIS A 101 -7.88 -22.39 -7.22
N HIS A 102 -8.92 -21.64 -7.60
CA HIS A 102 -9.93 -21.18 -6.63
C HIS A 102 -10.66 -22.35 -5.99
N ALA A 103 -10.98 -23.40 -6.77
CA ALA A 103 -11.66 -24.59 -6.27
C ALA A 103 -10.79 -25.34 -5.24
N ASP A 104 -9.50 -25.51 -5.53
CA ASP A 104 -8.54 -26.14 -4.61
C ASP A 104 -8.26 -25.29 -3.36
N ALA A 105 -8.44 -23.97 -3.46
CA ALA A 105 -8.34 -23.03 -2.36
C ALA A 105 -9.64 -22.90 -1.55
N ASN A 106 -10.70 -23.66 -1.88
CA ASN A 106 -12.04 -23.54 -1.30
C ASN A 106 -12.62 -22.12 -1.41
N LEU A 107 -12.39 -21.48 -2.56
CA LEU A 107 -12.90 -20.15 -2.87
C LEU A 107 -13.85 -20.20 -4.08
N PRO A 108 -14.92 -19.37 -4.08
CA PRO A 108 -15.73 -19.20 -5.26
C PRO A 108 -14.89 -18.58 -6.38
N TYR A 109 -15.18 -18.93 -7.64
CA TYR A 109 -14.46 -18.42 -8.82
C TYR A 109 -14.36 -16.87 -8.82
N ASN A 110 -15.46 -16.23 -8.44
CA ASN A 110 -15.63 -14.79 -8.36
C ASN A 110 -15.47 -14.23 -6.93
N PHE A 111 -14.67 -14.87 -6.06
CA PHE A 111 -14.39 -14.34 -4.71
C PHE A 111 -13.96 -12.87 -4.77
N GLN A 112 -14.16 -12.12 -3.71
CA GLN A 112 -13.97 -10.69 -3.72
C GLN A 112 -12.91 -10.24 -2.73
N VAL A 113 -11.96 -9.43 -3.20
CA VAL A 113 -10.94 -8.86 -2.33
C VAL A 113 -11.49 -7.62 -1.64
N ILE A 114 -11.52 -7.63 -0.31
CA ILE A 114 -12.01 -6.50 0.49
C ILE A 114 -10.86 -5.62 0.99
N ASN A 115 -11.11 -4.32 1.05
CA ASN A 115 -10.13 -3.34 1.54
C ASN A 115 -10.24 -3.13 3.07
N SER A 116 -9.35 -2.32 3.64
CA SER A 116 -9.31 -2.05 5.09
C SER A 116 -10.60 -1.43 5.66
N ASN A 117 -11.27 -0.58 4.89
CA ASN A 117 -12.52 0.05 5.34
C ASN A 117 -13.68 -0.94 5.32
N ASP A 118 -13.79 -1.74 4.25
CA ASP A 118 -14.80 -2.80 4.12
C ASP A 118 -14.62 -3.84 5.24
N GLN A 119 -13.38 -4.26 5.50
CA GLN A 119 -13.04 -5.12 6.63
C GLN A 119 -13.47 -4.51 7.98
N LEU A 120 -13.21 -3.22 8.20
CA LEU A 120 -13.59 -2.54 9.45
C LEU A 120 -15.11 -2.46 9.63
N LEU A 121 -15.86 -2.23 8.55
CA LEU A 121 -17.32 -2.21 8.57
C LEU A 121 -17.89 -3.59 8.89
N LEU A 122 -17.36 -4.64 8.26
CA LEU A 122 -17.74 -6.02 8.55
C LEU A 122 -17.47 -6.38 10.01
N ILE A 123 -16.29 -6.03 10.53
CA ILE A 123 -15.94 -6.25 11.94
C ILE A 123 -16.90 -5.49 12.86
N LYS A 124 -17.27 -4.25 12.54
CA LYS A 124 -18.23 -3.47 13.32
C LYS A 124 -19.58 -4.17 13.43
N ARG A 125 -20.08 -4.76 12.33
CA ARG A 125 -21.33 -5.54 12.36
C ARG A 125 -21.22 -6.76 13.27
N ILE A 126 -20.11 -7.47 13.20
CA ILE A 126 -19.89 -8.69 13.99
C ILE A 126 -19.72 -8.36 15.48
N VAL A 127 -19.01 -7.28 15.82
CA VAL A 127 -18.90 -6.78 17.21
C VAL A 127 -20.29 -6.49 17.79
N ASN A 128 -21.17 -5.85 17.01
CA ASN A 128 -22.55 -5.60 17.43
C ASN A 128 -23.36 -6.90 17.58
N MET A 129 -23.23 -7.84 16.64
CA MET A 129 -23.89 -9.16 16.67
C MET A 129 -23.46 -9.99 17.89
N LEU A 130 -22.18 -9.94 18.26
CA LEU A 130 -21.64 -10.64 19.43
C LEU A 130 -21.92 -9.90 20.75
N HIS A 131 -22.67 -8.79 20.72
CA HIS A 131 -22.96 -7.95 21.87
C HIS A 131 -21.69 -7.49 22.62
N MET A 132 -20.59 -7.28 21.89
CA MET A 132 -19.33 -6.79 22.44
C MET A 132 -19.40 -5.26 22.62
N GLN A 133 -18.99 -4.76 23.78
CA GLN A 133 -19.02 -3.31 24.04
C GLN A 133 -17.93 -2.58 23.25
N GLU A 134 -18.30 -1.67 22.35
CA GLU A 134 -17.37 -0.93 21.46
C GLU A 134 -16.31 -0.11 22.24
N LYS A 135 -16.61 0.32 23.47
CA LYS A 135 -15.65 1.00 24.35
C LYS A 135 -14.52 0.10 24.83
N GLU A 136 -14.82 -1.17 25.12
CA GLU A 136 -13.86 -2.16 25.61
C GLU A 136 -13.17 -2.90 24.45
N TYR A 137 -13.90 -3.12 23.36
CA TYR A 137 -13.44 -3.84 22.16
C TYR A 137 -13.60 -2.96 20.92
N PRO A 138 -12.72 -1.96 20.73
CA PRO A 138 -12.78 -1.11 19.55
C PRO A 138 -12.56 -1.91 18.27
N THR A 139 -13.37 -1.64 17.24
CA THR A 139 -13.37 -2.35 15.95
C THR A 139 -12.00 -2.36 15.26
N HIS A 140 -11.26 -1.24 15.33
CA HIS A 140 -9.91 -1.15 14.77
C HIS A 140 -8.91 -2.06 15.50
N GLN A 141 -9.09 -2.32 16.80
CA GLN A 141 -8.25 -3.27 17.52
C GLN A 141 -8.58 -4.71 17.11
N GLY A 142 -9.86 -5.04 16.90
CA GLY A 142 -10.28 -6.34 16.37
C GLY A 142 -9.71 -6.61 14.98
N MET A 143 -9.73 -5.62 14.09
CA MET A 143 -9.12 -5.70 12.77
C MET A 143 -7.60 -5.95 12.86
N TYR A 144 -6.91 -5.20 13.72
CA TYR A 144 -5.47 -5.38 13.95
C TYR A 144 -5.15 -6.79 14.49
N TYR A 145 -5.96 -7.27 15.44
CA TYR A 145 -5.83 -8.62 15.99
C TYR A 145 -5.94 -9.70 14.91
N ILE A 146 -7.00 -9.66 14.10
CA ILE A 146 -7.25 -10.63 13.03
C ILE A 146 -6.10 -10.62 12.01
N ASN A 147 -5.72 -9.44 11.52
CA ASN A 147 -4.68 -9.31 10.50
C ASN A 147 -3.33 -9.82 11.02
N ASN A 148 -2.97 -9.50 12.28
CA ASN A 148 -1.74 -10.02 12.88
C ASN A 148 -1.75 -11.55 12.99
N LYS A 149 -2.86 -12.16 13.43
CA LYS A 149 -2.95 -13.63 13.51
C LYS A 149 -2.77 -14.25 12.12
N LYS A 150 -3.41 -13.70 11.09
CA LYS A 150 -3.25 -14.15 9.70
C LYS A 150 -1.82 -13.97 9.18
N ASP A 151 -1.19 -12.83 9.46
CA ASP A 151 0.19 -12.54 9.06
C ASP A 151 1.24 -13.43 9.75
N ASP A 152 0.90 -13.97 10.93
CA ASP A 152 1.64 -15.01 11.63
C ASP A 152 1.25 -16.45 11.21
N GLY A 153 0.27 -16.60 10.32
CA GLY A 153 -0.18 -17.90 9.79
C GLY A 153 -1.15 -18.66 10.69
N LEU A 154 -1.77 -17.98 11.65
CA LEU A 154 -2.64 -18.59 12.65
C LEU A 154 -4.10 -18.44 12.23
N ARG A 155 -4.74 -19.57 11.90
CA ARG A 155 -6.19 -19.69 11.84
C ARG A 155 -6.82 -19.66 13.23
N PRO A 156 -8.11 -19.31 13.38
CA PRO A 156 -8.78 -19.27 14.68
C PRO A 156 -8.58 -20.56 15.49
N GLN A 157 -8.67 -21.73 14.87
CA GLN A 157 -8.49 -23.02 15.54
C GLN A 157 -7.09 -23.28 16.12
N TYR A 158 -6.07 -22.53 15.69
CA TYR A 158 -4.69 -22.70 16.15
C TYR A 158 -4.25 -21.62 17.14
N VAL A 159 -5.11 -20.65 17.46
CA VAL A 159 -4.82 -19.62 18.45
C VAL A 159 -5.01 -20.20 19.86
N LYS A 160 -3.92 -20.21 20.65
CA LYS A 160 -3.95 -20.63 22.06
C LYS A 160 -4.24 -19.43 22.96
N THR A 161 -5.36 -19.48 23.70
CA THR A 161 -5.78 -18.35 24.56
C THR A 161 -5.13 -18.36 25.95
N HIS A 162 -4.61 -19.52 26.38
CA HIS A 162 -3.99 -19.72 27.69
C HIS A 162 -4.88 -19.23 28.87
N GLY A 163 -6.20 -19.32 28.72
CA GLY A 163 -7.17 -18.89 29.74
C GLY A 163 -7.31 -17.37 29.90
N ASN A 164 -6.81 -16.56 28.95
CA ASN A 164 -7.00 -15.12 28.97
C ASN A 164 -8.41 -14.75 28.44
N PRO A 165 -9.31 -14.17 29.27
CA PRO A 165 -10.68 -13.86 28.86
C PRO A 165 -10.76 -12.83 27.72
N VAL A 166 -9.78 -11.92 27.63
CA VAL A 166 -9.73 -10.92 26.56
C VAL A 166 -9.36 -11.58 25.23
N GLU A 167 -8.38 -12.49 25.25
CA GLU A 167 -7.96 -13.25 24.06
C GLU A 167 -9.09 -14.15 23.56
N GLU A 168 -9.87 -14.76 24.46
CA GLU A 168 -11.05 -15.57 24.10
C GLU A 168 -12.12 -14.75 23.37
N LYS A 169 -12.43 -13.53 23.84
CA LYS A 169 -13.39 -12.67 23.12
C LYS A 169 -12.87 -12.26 21.73
N TRP A 170 -11.59 -11.93 21.61
CA TRP A 170 -11.00 -11.63 20.30
C TRP A 170 -10.97 -12.85 19.38
N LEU A 171 -10.76 -14.05 19.94
CA LEU A 171 -10.83 -15.29 19.20
C LEU A 171 -12.26 -15.57 18.70
N ASN A 172 -13.29 -15.36 19.52
CA ASN A 172 -14.68 -15.49 19.12
C ASN A 172 -15.04 -14.53 17.97
N LEU A 173 -14.57 -13.28 18.05
CA LEU A 173 -14.69 -12.32 16.96
C LEU A 173 -14.03 -12.85 15.68
N TYR A 174 -12.82 -13.43 15.79
CA TYR A 174 -12.11 -13.96 14.64
C TYR A 174 -12.84 -15.15 14.00
N TYR A 175 -13.39 -16.08 14.79
CA TYR A 175 -14.24 -17.17 14.26
C TYR A 175 -15.44 -16.65 13.47
N ALA A 176 -16.19 -15.71 14.06
CA ALA A 176 -17.37 -15.13 13.41
C ALA A 176 -17.00 -14.35 12.13
N TYR A 177 -15.89 -13.62 12.16
CA TYR A 177 -15.35 -12.91 10.99
C TYR A 177 -14.96 -13.86 9.86
N GLN A 178 -14.23 -14.93 10.17
CA GLN A 178 -13.81 -15.90 9.17
C GLN A 178 -15.01 -16.59 8.52
N ALA A 179 -16.00 -17.01 9.33
CA ALA A 179 -17.23 -17.62 8.83
C ALA A 179 -18.05 -16.68 7.93
N ALA A 180 -18.15 -15.40 8.30
CA ALA A 180 -18.83 -14.39 7.49
C ALA A 180 -18.12 -14.17 6.14
N CYS A 181 -16.79 -14.07 6.15
CA CYS A 181 -16.01 -13.93 4.93
C CYS A 181 -16.16 -15.14 4.01
N ASP A 182 -16.01 -16.36 4.54
CA ASP A 182 -16.09 -17.59 3.75
C ASP A 182 -17.49 -17.77 3.13
N ARG A 183 -18.56 -17.45 3.87
CA ARG A 183 -19.94 -17.50 3.36
C ARG A 183 -20.21 -16.51 2.23
N ALA A 184 -19.72 -15.28 2.37
CA ALA A 184 -19.92 -14.21 1.38
C ALA A 184 -18.89 -14.27 0.21
N GLY A 185 -17.91 -15.17 0.28
CA GLY A 185 -16.83 -15.26 -0.69
C GLY A 185 -15.87 -14.06 -0.64
N LEU A 186 -15.66 -13.49 0.56
CA LEU A 186 -14.80 -12.33 0.79
C LEU A 186 -13.40 -12.76 1.22
N VAL A 187 -12.39 -12.05 0.74
CA VAL A 187 -10.98 -12.32 0.98
C VAL A 187 -10.28 -11.00 1.33
N ASP A 188 -9.86 -10.81 2.57
CA ASP A 188 -9.04 -9.66 2.94
C ASP A 188 -7.57 -9.80 2.47
N PHE A 189 -6.77 -8.74 2.64
CA PHE A 189 -5.38 -8.77 2.17
C PHE A 189 -4.51 -9.83 2.85
N SER A 190 -4.65 -10.01 4.17
CA SER A 190 -3.89 -11.05 4.88
C SER A 190 -4.37 -12.46 4.51
N GLU A 191 -5.66 -12.60 4.18
CA GLU A 191 -6.26 -13.84 3.69
C GLU A 191 -5.65 -14.30 2.35
N LEU A 192 -5.33 -13.39 1.43
CA LEU A 192 -4.66 -13.73 0.17
C LEU A 192 -3.36 -14.50 0.43
N LEU A 193 -2.58 -14.08 1.41
CA LEU A 193 -1.29 -14.69 1.73
C LEU A 193 -1.48 -16.01 2.48
N LEU A 194 -2.32 -16.01 3.51
CA LEU A 194 -2.57 -17.21 4.32
C LEU A 194 -3.20 -18.34 3.50
N ARG A 195 -4.24 -18.04 2.71
CA ARG A 195 -4.90 -19.03 1.85
C ARG A 195 -3.96 -19.56 0.77
N THR A 196 -3.09 -18.71 0.23
CA THR A 196 -2.04 -19.13 -0.73
C THR A 196 -1.06 -20.09 -0.08
N TYR A 197 -0.60 -19.79 1.13
CA TYR A 197 0.27 -20.67 1.88
C TYR A 197 -0.40 -22.02 2.16
N GLU A 198 -1.65 -22.02 2.61
CA GLU A 198 -2.45 -23.23 2.84
C GLU A 198 -2.69 -24.04 1.56
N LEU A 199 -2.97 -23.38 0.43
CA LEU A 199 -3.09 -24.04 -0.87
C LEU A 199 -1.81 -24.81 -1.20
N CYS A 200 -0.65 -24.16 -1.07
CA CYS A 200 0.63 -24.80 -1.32
C CYS A 200 0.92 -25.95 -0.33
N LEU A 201 0.44 -25.85 0.91
CA LEU A 201 0.66 -26.87 1.95
C LEU A 201 -0.24 -28.10 1.73
N ASN A 202 -1.51 -27.86 1.41
CA ASN A 202 -2.54 -28.88 1.32
C ASN A 202 -2.60 -29.55 -0.07
N LYS A 203 -2.00 -28.94 -1.10
CA LYS A 203 -1.99 -29.46 -2.48
C LYS A 203 -0.56 -29.65 -2.98
N PRO A 204 0.12 -30.76 -2.62
CA PRO A 204 1.51 -31.03 -2.99
C PRO A 204 1.80 -30.99 -4.50
N GLN A 205 0.84 -31.38 -5.34
CA GLN A 205 0.97 -31.35 -6.80
C GLN A 205 1.08 -29.91 -7.32
N ILE A 206 0.25 -28.99 -6.82
CA ILE A 206 0.27 -27.58 -7.22
C ILE A 206 1.63 -26.96 -6.89
N ILE A 207 2.13 -27.12 -5.67
CA ILE A 207 3.42 -26.56 -5.29
C ILE A 207 4.58 -27.19 -6.06
N HIS A 208 4.50 -28.47 -6.41
CA HIS A 208 5.49 -29.15 -7.25
C HIS A 208 5.58 -28.55 -8.66
N ASP A 209 4.43 -28.28 -9.29
CA ASP A 209 4.38 -27.65 -10.61
C ASP A 209 4.94 -26.23 -10.58
N TYR A 210 4.62 -25.46 -9.53
CA TYR A 210 5.18 -24.12 -9.35
C TYR A 210 6.67 -24.12 -9.00
N ARG A 211 7.19 -25.13 -8.29
CA ARG A 211 8.64 -25.32 -8.05
C ARG A 211 9.39 -25.65 -9.33
N LYS A 212 8.82 -26.51 -10.18
CA LYS A 212 9.38 -26.84 -11.50
C LYS A 212 9.40 -25.61 -12.41
N ARG A 213 8.34 -24.80 -12.35
CA ARG A 213 8.24 -23.56 -13.08
C ARG A 213 9.24 -22.53 -12.54
N PHE A 214 9.06 -22.04 -11.32
CA PHE A 214 9.80 -20.93 -10.74
C PHE A 214 11.13 -21.38 -10.11
N THR A 215 12.10 -21.67 -10.97
CA THR A 215 13.46 -21.99 -10.54
C THR A 215 14.30 -20.76 -10.21
N ASN A 216 13.87 -19.55 -10.60
CA ASN A 216 14.53 -18.28 -10.32
C ASN A 216 13.56 -17.33 -9.62
N ILE A 217 13.76 -17.11 -8.32
CA ILE A 217 12.92 -16.24 -7.49
C ILE A 217 13.74 -15.02 -7.08
N LEU A 218 13.24 -13.82 -7.37
CA LEU A 218 13.89 -12.57 -7.03
C LEU A 218 12.95 -11.73 -6.16
N VAL A 219 13.46 -11.20 -5.06
CA VAL A 219 12.64 -10.44 -4.10
C VAL A 219 13.31 -9.11 -3.78
N ASP A 220 12.65 -8.01 -4.12
CA ASP A 220 13.07 -6.65 -3.77
C ASP A 220 12.47 -6.23 -2.42
N GLU A 221 13.10 -5.26 -1.75
CA GLU A 221 12.68 -4.72 -0.44
C GLU A 221 12.41 -5.81 0.62
N PHE A 222 13.28 -6.82 0.67
CA PHE A 222 13.06 -8.03 1.49
C PHE A 222 12.91 -7.76 3.00
N GLN A 223 13.48 -6.66 3.50
CA GLN A 223 13.33 -6.25 4.90
C GLN A 223 11.87 -5.91 5.29
N ASP A 224 11.01 -5.60 4.31
CA ASP A 224 9.60 -5.28 4.54
C ASP A 224 8.71 -6.54 4.57
N THR A 225 9.29 -7.73 4.46
CA THR A 225 8.54 -8.98 4.43
C THR A 225 7.98 -9.34 5.81
N ASN A 226 6.73 -9.81 5.85
CA ASN A 226 6.14 -10.43 7.05
C ASN A 226 6.43 -11.95 7.09
N CYS A 227 5.94 -12.65 8.12
CA CYS A 227 6.15 -14.09 8.25
C CYS A 227 5.56 -14.90 7.09
N MET A 228 4.29 -14.66 6.73
CA MET A 228 3.65 -15.40 5.64
C MET A 228 4.31 -15.19 4.28
N GLN A 229 4.75 -13.97 3.98
CA GLN A 229 5.48 -13.68 2.73
C GLN A 229 6.79 -14.45 2.65
N TYR A 230 7.55 -14.49 3.74
CA TYR A 230 8.79 -15.27 3.82
C TYR A 230 8.52 -16.77 3.69
N SER A 231 7.58 -17.31 4.46
CA SER A 231 7.21 -18.73 4.43
C SER A 231 6.75 -19.17 3.04
N TRP A 232 6.01 -18.32 2.33
CA TRP A 232 5.57 -18.62 0.96
C TRP A 232 6.74 -18.67 -0.03
N ILE A 233 7.70 -17.74 0.04
CA ILE A 233 8.92 -17.78 -0.77
C ILE A 233 9.71 -19.06 -0.49
N GLN A 234 9.89 -19.41 0.78
CA GLN A 234 10.60 -20.61 1.19
C GLN A 234 9.94 -21.88 0.64
N MET A 235 8.61 -21.97 0.71
CA MET A 235 7.85 -23.08 0.12
C MET A 235 8.03 -23.15 -1.40
N LEU A 236 7.93 -22.02 -2.11
CA LEU A 236 8.08 -21.98 -3.56
C LEU A 236 9.49 -22.34 -4.02
N ALA A 237 10.52 -21.95 -3.27
CA ALA A 237 11.89 -22.32 -3.60
C ALA A 237 12.17 -23.81 -3.33
N GLY A 238 11.69 -24.33 -2.21
CA GLY A 238 12.02 -25.69 -1.78
C GLY A 238 13.54 -25.92 -1.78
N GLN A 239 13.99 -27.02 -2.37
CA GLN A 239 15.42 -27.37 -2.47
C GLN A 239 16.04 -27.01 -3.83
N THR A 240 15.20 -26.84 -4.86
CA THR A 240 15.62 -26.70 -6.26
C THR A 240 15.64 -25.25 -6.73
N GLY A 241 14.73 -24.42 -6.22
CA GLY A 241 14.67 -23.00 -6.54
C GLY A 241 15.92 -22.26 -6.07
N ARG A 242 16.25 -21.20 -6.79
CA ARG A 242 17.34 -20.28 -6.45
C ARG A 242 16.76 -18.92 -6.18
N ILE A 243 16.99 -18.42 -4.97
CA ILE A 243 16.44 -17.14 -4.51
C ILE A 243 17.54 -16.08 -4.51
N MET A 244 17.29 -14.95 -5.14
CA MET A 244 18.03 -13.72 -4.89
C MET A 244 17.14 -12.76 -4.11
N ILE A 245 17.52 -12.43 -2.88
CA ILE A 245 16.85 -11.39 -2.09
C ILE A 245 17.69 -10.12 -2.10
N VAL A 246 17.04 -8.97 -2.21
CA VAL A 246 17.67 -7.66 -2.13
C VAL A 246 16.98 -6.87 -1.02
N GLY A 247 17.77 -6.30 -0.12
CA GLY A 247 17.21 -5.61 1.04
C GLY A 247 18.15 -4.64 1.71
N ASP A 248 17.55 -3.78 2.52
CA ASP A 248 18.23 -2.77 3.34
C ASP A 248 17.56 -2.72 4.70
N ASP A 249 18.15 -3.37 5.70
CA ASP A 249 17.66 -3.45 7.08
C ASP A 249 17.48 -2.05 7.73
N ASP A 250 18.29 -1.08 7.35
CA ASP A 250 18.17 0.31 7.79
C ASP A 250 16.95 1.03 7.17
N GLN A 251 16.30 0.46 6.15
CA GLN A 251 15.05 0.94 5.55
C GLN A 251 13.83 0.09 5.93
N SER A 252 13.91 -0.74 6.97
CA SER A 252 12.77 -1.51 7.50
C SER A 252 11.83 -0.61 8.31
N ILE A 253 10.79 -0.07 7.67
CA ILE A 253 9.87 0.92 8.26
C ILE A 253 8.40 0.43 8.38
N TYR A 254 8.09 -0.79 7.94
CA TYR A 254 6.73 -1.34 7.99
C TYR A 254 6.52 -2.37 9.12
N GLY A 255 7.28 -2.29 10.22
CA GLY A 255 7.12 -3.21 11.36
C GLY A 255 5.70 -3.19 11.96
N TRP A 256 4.99 -2.06 11.88
CA TRP A 256 3.59 -1.94 12.29
C TRP A 256 2.60 -2.69 11.37
N ARG A 257 3.04 -3.10 10.18
CA ARG A 257 2.33 -4.00 9.25
C ARG A 257 2.85 -5.46 9.34
N GLY A 258 3.55 -5.80 10.42
CA GLY A 258 4.06 -7.16 10.63
C GLY A 258 5.36 -7.49 9.89
N ALA A 259 6.04 -6.51 9.26
CA ALA A 259 7.36 -6.74 8.68
C ALA A 259 8.37 -7.13 9.76
N LYS A 260 9.17 -8.17 9.50
CA LYS A 260 10.16 -8.72 10.44
C LYS A 260 11.55 -8.64 9.82
N ILE A 261 12.37 -7.74 10.35
CA ILE A 261 13.77 -7.56 9.92
C ILE A 261 14.59 -8.85 10.13
N GLU A 262 14.15 -9.67 11.09
CA GLU A 262 14.68 -10.99 11.40
C GLU A 262 14.59 -11.95 10.20
N ASN A 263 13.70 -11.70 9.22
CA ASN A 263 13.60 -12.52 8.02
C ASN A 263 14.92 -12.53 7.21
N ILE A 264 15.70 -11.44 7.22
CA ILE A 264 17.03 -11.43 6.59
C ILE A 264 17.94 -12.46 7.27
N GLN A 265 17.93 -12.51 8.60
CA GLN A 265 18.73 -13.48 9.35
C GLN A 265 18.20 -14.90 9.20
N ARG A 266 16.88 -15.09 9.18
CA ARG A 266 16.24 -16.38 8.90
C ARG A 266 16.63 -16.91 7.53
N PHE A 267 16.68 -16.06 6.51
CA PHE A 267 17.14 -16.46 5.17
C PHE A 267 18.56 -17.04 5.19
N MET A 268 19.49 -16.41 5.90
CA MET A 268 20.86 -16.93 6.02
C MET A 268 20.92 -18.27 6.76
N ASN A 269 20.05 -18.48 7.76
CA ASN A 269 19.98 -19.73 8.51
C ASN A 269 19.31 -20.87 7.69
N ASP A 270 18.22 -20.56 6.99
CA ASP A 270 17.45 -21.54 6.21
C ASP A 270 18.15 -21.89 4.89
N PHE A 271 18.96 -20.98 4.36
CA PHE A 271 19.79 -21.17 3.17
C PHE A 271 21.28 -20.93 3.52
N PRO A 272 21.94 -21.86 4.23
CA PRO A 272 23.31 -21.67 4.75
C PRO A 272 24.38 -21.58 3.65
N SER A 273 24.09 -22.10 2.45
CA SER A 273 24.94 -21.93 1.27
C SER A 273 24.71 -20.59 0.55
N SER A 274 24.00 -19.65 1.16
CA SER A 274 23.73 -18.35 0.55
C SER A 274 24.95 -17.45 0.53
N GLU A 275 25.19 -16.82 -0.61
CA GLU A 275 26.25 -15.83 -0.77
C GLU A 275 25.73 -14.45 -0.37
N THR A 276 26.50 -13.69 0.43
CA THR A 276 26.14 -12.32 0.81
C THR A 276 27.01 -11.31 0.07
N ILE A 277 26.38 -10.48 -0.77
CA ILE A 277 27.04 -9.42 -1.53
C ILE A 277 26.60 -8.07 -0.99
N ARG A 278 27.56 -7.21 -0.61
CA ARG A 278 27.28 -5.88 -0.05
C ARG A 278 27.36 -4.78 -1.10
N LEU A 279 26.30 -3.99 -1.26
CA LEU A 279 26.28 -2.80 -2.11
C LEU A 279 26.38 -1.53 -1.26
N GLU A 280 27.57 -0.95 -1.22
CA GLU A 280 27.93 0.14 -0.30
C GLU A 280 28.06 1.50 -0.98
N GLN A 281 28.33 1.54 -2.28
CA GLN A 281 28.44 2.79 -3.01
C GLN A 281 27.05 3.36 -3.32
N ASN A 282 26.80 4.60 -2.87
CA ASN A 282 25.62 5.40 -3.18
C ASN A 282 25.87 6.24 -4.44
N TYR A 283 24.85 6.32 -5.30
CA TYR A 283 24.86 7.08 -6.55
C TYR A 283 23.83 8.22 -6.58
N ARG A 284 23.16 8.47 -5.45
CA ARG A 284 21.99 9.35 -5.38
C ARG A 284 22.33 10.68 -4.74
N SER A 285 23.02 10.66 -3.61
CA SER A 285 23.11 11.77 -2.68
C SER A 285 24.55 12.23 -2.49
N THR A 286 24.71 13.53 -2.24
CA THR A 286 25.99 14.16 -1.93
C THR A 286 26.59 13.66 -0.61
N ASN A 287 27.89 13.86 -0.42
CA ASN A 287 28.59 13.29 0.73
C ASN A 287 28.05 13.81 2.07
N ASN A 288 27.74 15.11 2.20
CA ASN A 288 27.20 15.66 3.45
C ASN A 288 25.91 14.96 3.89
N ILE A 289 25.00 14.68 2.94
CA ILE A 289 23.74 13.96 3.19
C ILE A 289 24.03 12.52 3.62
N ILE A 290 24.94 11.83 2.94
CA ILE A 290 25.30 10.44 3.28
C ILE A 290 25.97 10.34 4.64
N GLN A 291 26.87 11.26 4.99
CA GLN A 291 27.51 11.24 6.30
C GLN A 291 26.53 11.54 7.42
N ALA A 292 25.60 12.49 7.23
CA ALA A 292 24.52 12.75 8.17
C ALA A 292 23.62 11.51 8.35
N ALA A 293 23.22 10.87 7.25
CA ALA A 293 22.40 9.66 7.28
C ALA A 293 23.12 8.48 7.99
N ASN A 294 24.41 8.29 7.71
CA ASN A 294 25.25 7.29 8.37
C ASN A 294 25.37 7.54 9.87
N ALA A 295 25.59 8.79 10.27
CA ALA A 295 25.73 9.15 11.68
C ALA A 295 24.42 8.95 12.45
N LEU A 296 23.29 9.39 11.86
CA LEU A 296 21.96 9.15 12.39
C LEU A 296 21.74 7.65 12.58
N ILE A 297 21.85 6.87 11.50
CA ILE A 297 21.45 5.47 11.56
C ILE A 297 22.33 4.67 12.50
N LYS A 298 23.61 5.04 12.72
CA LYS A 298 24.59 4.40 13.61
C LYS A 298 24.10 4.22 15.07
N ASN A 299 23.14 5.04 15.51
CA ASN A 299 22.57 4.97 16.87
C ASN A 299 21.55 3.83 17.10
N ASN A 300 21.29 2.96 16.10
CA ASN A 300 20.55 1.70 16.28
C ASN A 300 21.49 0.54 16.65
N ASP A 301 21.09 -0.34 17.57
CA ASP A 301 21.97 -1.41 18.05
C ASP A 301 21.95 -2.65 17.14
N LYS A 302 20.78 -2.98 16.59
CA LYS A 302 20.56 -4.18 15.76
C LYS A 302 20.56 -3.85 14.27
N ARG A 303 21.76 -3.78 13.68
CA ARG A 303 21.95 -3.62 12.23
C ARG A 303 22.86 -4.69 11.65
N PHE A 304 22.76 -4.88 10.34
CA PHE A 304 23.81 -5.53 9.58
C PHE A 304 24.92 -4.54 9.21
N THR A 305 26.18 -4.96 9.39
CA THR A 305 27.33 -4.10 9.10
C THR A 305 27.41 -3.79 7.61
N LYS A 306 27.31 -2.50 7.29
CA LYS A 306 27.54 -1.92 5.96
C LYS A 306 28.01 -0.48 6.11
N LYS A 307 28.90 -0.03 5.22
CA LYS A 307 29.40 1.35 5.21
C LYS A 307 29.02 2.05 3.92
N ILE A 308 27.99 2.89 3.97
CA ILE A 308 27.53 3.60 2.77
C ILE A 308 28.49 4.76 2.49
N TRP A 309 28.96 4.87 1.25
CA TRP A 309 29.84 5.96 0.81
C TRP A 309 29.42 6.45 -0.58
N THR A 310 29.78 7.68 -0.95
CA THR A 310 29.51 8.25 -2.27
C THR A 310 30.80 8.75 -2.90
N ALA A 311 30.90 8.66 -4.23
CA ALA A 311 31.97 9.27 -5.01
C ALA A 311 31.62 10.70 -5.46
N ASP A 312 30.41 11.15 -5.17
CA ASP A 312 29.96 12.50 -5.46
C ASP A 312 30.68 13.52 -4.57
N ASN A 313 30.61 14.80 -4.94
CA ASN A 313 31.18 15.88 -4.17
C ASN A 313 30.51 16.03 -2.78
N SER A 314 31.08 16.92 -1.95
CA SER A 314 30.54 17.18 -0.62
C SER A 314 29.09 17.68 -0.65
N GLY A 315 28.72 18.39 -1.71
CA GLY A 315 27.46 19.10 -1.82
C GLY A 315 27.34 20.24 -0.80
N GLU A 316 26.16 20.83 -0.74
CA GLU A 316 25.82 21.81 0.28
C GLU A 316 25.65 21.16 1.66
N LYS A 317 25.78 21.96 2.72
CA LYS A 317 25.39 21.54 4.07
C LYS A 317 23.87 21.40 4.16
N ILE A 318 23.44 20.58 5.12
CA ILE A 318 22.02 20.42 5.46
C ILE A 318 21.55 21.69 6.16
N SER A 319 20.56 22.37 5.58
CA SER A 319 20.00 23.57 6.17
C SER A 319 19.07 23.20 7.33
N LEU A 320 19.24 23.84 8.49
CA LEU A 320 18.37 23.67 9.66
C LEU A 320 17.64 24.98 9.94
N TYR A 321 16.31 24.99 9.84
CA TYR A 321 15.48 26.16 10.13
C TYR A 321 14.61 25.93 11.36
N ARG A 322 14.63 26.90 12.28
CA ARG A 322 13.77 26.96 13.45
C ARG A 322 12.64 27.95 13.18
N ALA A 323 11.44 27.41 13.00
CA ALA A 323 10.24 28.20 12.79
C ALA A 323 9.59 28.60 14.13
N LEU A 324 8.91 29.73 14.14
CA LEU A 324 8.09 30.14 15.29
C LEU A 324 6.85 29.26 15.47
N ASN A 325 6.16 28.96 14.36
CA ASN A 325 4.97 28.11 14.33
C ASN A 325 4.83 27.37 12.98
N GLU A 326 3.76 26.57 12.79
CA GLU A 326 3.53 25.84 11.54
C GLU A 326 3.32 26.72 10.30
N LEU A 327 2.83 27.95 10.47
CA LEU A 327 2.63 28.90 9.38
C LEU A 327 3.97 29.49 8.93
N ASP A 328 4.81 29.90 9.88
CA ASP A 328 6.17 30.35 9.59
C ASP A 328 7.00 29.23 8.92
N GLU A 329 6.87 27.99 9.40
CA GLU A 329 7.50 26.83 8.77
C GLU A 329 7.02 26.65 7.32
N SER A 330 5.71 26.75 7.05
CA SER A 330 5.17 26.57 5.71
C SER A 330 5.59 27.70 4.77
N ILE A 331 5.55 28.95 5.23
CA ILE A 331 5.99 30.13 4.46
C ILE A 331 7.48 30.01 4.12
N PHE A 332 8.34 29.64 5.08
CA PHE A 332 9.77 29.45 4.83
C PHE A 332 10.03 28.39 3.75
N VAL A 333 9.36 27.24 3.83
CA VAL A 333 9.52 26.15 2.87
C VAL A 333 9.03 26.56 1.48
N VAL A 334 7.85 27.17 1.38
CA VAL A 334 7.29 27.62 0.09
C VAL A 334 8.16 28.71 -0.54
N ASN A 335 8.67 29.67 0.24
CA ASN A 335 9.62 30.68 -0.25
C ASN A 335 10.95 30.08 -0.73
N SER A 336 11.44 29.04 -0.05
CA SER A 336 12.65 28.32 -0.46
C SER A 336 12.45 27.60 -1.79
N ILE A 337 11.28 26.97 -1.98
CA ILE A 337 10.90 26.34 -3.26
C ILE A 337 10.71 27.39 -4.35
N LYS A 338 10.11 28.53 -4.03
CA LYS A 338 9.94 29.64 -4.97
C LYS A 338 11.30 30.16 -5.45
N SER A 339 12.24 30.34 -4.52
CA SER A 339 13.62 30.74 -4.84
C SER A 339 14.31 29.72 -5.76
N TRP A 340 14.11 28.41 -5.52
CA TRP A 340 14.59 27.36 -6.40
C TRP A 340 13.99 27.45 -7.81
N GLN A 341 12.68 27.70 -7.90
CA GLN A 341 11.99 27.90 -9.18
C GLN A 341 12.52 29.13 -9.92
N ASP A 342 12.74 30.24 -9.22
CA ASP A 342 13.23 31.49 -9.79
C ASP A 342 14.69 31.35 -10.28
N MET A 343 15.47 30.44 -9.71
CA MET A 343 16.79 30.03 -10.20
C MET A 343 16.74 29.04 -11.38
N GLY A 344 15.56 28.74 -11.91
CA GLY A 344 15.34 27.83 -13.04
C GLY A 344 15.14 26.36 -12.67
N GLY A 345 14.96 26.06 -11.38
CA GLY A 345 14.64 24.72 -10.91
C GLY A 345 13.20 24.28 -11.19
N SER A 346 12.97 22.99 -11.40
CA SER A 346 11.63 22.42 -11.61
C SER A 346 10.93 22.19 -10.27
N LEU A 347 9.62 22.42 -10.19
CA LEU A 347 8.82 22.12 -9.00
C LEU A 347 8.74 20.60 -8.71
N LYS A 348 8.73 19.76 -9.75
CA LYS A 348 8.74 18.29 -9.64
C LYS A 348 10.00 17.75 -8.95
N ASP A 349 11.06 18.55 -8.92
CA ASP A 349 12.33 18.20 -8.27
C ASP A 349 12.31 18.50 -6.76
N CYS A 350 11.23 19.11 -6.27
CA CYS A 350 11.03 19.48 -4.87
C CYS A 350 10.05 18.53 -4.18
N ALA A 351 10.42 18.05 -2.99
CA ALA A 351 9.54 17.28 -2.13
C ALA A 351 9.47 17.79 -0.69
N ILE A 352 8.25 17.83 -0.14
CA ILE A 352 8.00 18.09 1.27
C ILE A 352 7.59 16.78 1.94
N LEU A 353 8.41 16.34 2.89
CA LEU A 353 8.25 15.08 3.62
C LEU A 353 7.85 15.34 5.06
N TYR A 354 6.71 14.79 5.45
CA TYR A 354 6.14 14.92 6.79
C TYR A 354 5.82 13.56 7.43
N ARG A 355 5.58 13.54 8.74
CA ARG A 355 5.30 12.30 9.47
C ARG A 355 3.83 11.89 9.42
N LYS A 356 2.91 12.85 9.46
CA LYS A 356 1.44 12.66 9.48
C LYS A 356 0.79 13.50 8.39
N ASN A 357 -0.25 12.98 7.74
CA ASN A 357 -0.97 13.68 6.67
C ASN A 357 -1.54 15.04 7.12
N ILE A 358 -1.93 15.19 8.39
CA ILE A 358 -2.44 16.46 8.91
C ILE A 358 -1.47 17.63 8.74
N GLN A 359 -0.15 17.36 8.70
CA GLN A 359 0.86 18.41 8.51
C GLN A 359 0.79 19.03 7.12
N SER A 360 0.21 18.35 6.12
CA SER A 360 0.12 18.88 4.76
C SER A 360 -0.71 20.15 4.64
N HIS A 361 -1.72 20.34 5.49
CA HIS A 361 -2.67 21.47 5.39
C HIS A 361 -2.00 22.85 5.37
N ALA A 362 -1.07 23.12 6.29
CA ALA A 362 -0.40 24.42 6.36
C ALA A 362 0.46 24.70 5.11
N PHE A 363 1.03 23.65 4.49
CA PHE A 363 1.78 23.77 3.24
C PHE A 363 0.84 23.92 2.04
N GLU A 364 -0.30 23.23 2.01
CA GLU A 364 -1.34 23.43 0.98
C GLU A 364 -1.82 24.88 0.96
N GLU A 365 -2.16 25.43 2.13
CA GLU A 365 -2.64 26.80 2.26
C GLU A 365 -1.59 27.81 1.78
N ALA A 366 -0.34 27.66 2.21
CA ALA A 366 0.76 28.53 1.78
C ALA A 366 1.03 28.42 0.26
N MET A 367 0.96 27.23 -0.32
CA MET A 367 1.13 27.04 -1.76
C MET A 367 -0.02 27.62 -2.58
N LEU A 368 -1.27 27.47 -2.10
CA LEU A 368 -2.45 28.07 -2.74
C LEU A 368 -2.36 29.59 -2.75
N GLN A 369 -1.89 30.20 -1.66
CA GLN A 369 -1.69 31.65 -1.58
C GLN A 369 -0.63 32.16 -2.56
N MET A 370 0.39 31.36 -2.87
CA MET A 370 1.44 31.69 -3.84
C MET A 370 1.17 31.16 -5.26
N GLU A 371 -0.03 30.65 -5.52
CA GLU A 371 -0.42 30.02 -6.79
C GLU A 371 0.58 28.93 -7.26
N MET A 372 1.20 28.23 -6.31
CA MET A 372 2.22 27.22 -6.58
C MET A 372 1.58 25.84 -6.82
N PRO A 373 1.76 25.21 -8.00
CA PRO A 373 1.24 23.88 -8.26
C PRO A 373 1.84 22.83 -7.33
N TYR A 374 0.99 21.99 -6.75
CA TYR A 374 1.41 20.95 -5.82
C TYR A 374 0.61 19.64 -5.99
N HIS A 375 1.19 18.54 -5.53
CA HIS A 375 0.62 17.22 -5.57
C HIS A 375 0.79 16.50 -4.22
N ILE A 376 -0.32 16.02 -3.64
CA ILE A 376 -0.30 15.24 -2.40
C ILE A 376 -0.45 13.75 -2.70
N TYR A 377 0.54 12.98 -2.28
CA TYR A 377 0.45 11.54 -2.24
C TYR A 377 -0.44 11.08 -1.08
N GLY A 378 -1.48 10.31 -1.39
CA GLY A 378 -2.35 9.68 -0.39
C GLY A 378 -3.43 10.58 0.21
N LYS A 379 -3.81 11.69 -0.45
CA LYS A 379 -5.09 12.39 -0.18
C LYS A 379 -6.25 11.41 -0.46
N GLN A 380 -7.39 11.59 0.20
CA GLN A 380 -8.56 10.69 0.18
C GLN A 380 -8.75 10.02 -1.19
N ARG A 381 -8.77 8.69 -1.18
CA ARG A 381 -8.73 7.89 -2.40
C ARG A 381 -9.95 8.22 -3.26
N LEU A 382 -9.81 8.28 -4.59
CA LEU A 382 -10.96 8.44 -5.50
C LEU A 382 -12.09 7.45 -5.14
N CYS A 383 -11.72 6.18 -4.91
CA CYS A 383 -12.65 5.13 -4.48
C CYS A 383 -13.16 5.23 -3.04
N GLU A 384 -12.62 6.15 -2.22
CA GLU A 384 -13.12 6.42 -0.87
C GLU A 384 -14.23 7.46 -0.84
N ARG A 385 -14.40 8.25 -1.90
CA ARG A 385 -15.50 9.22 -2.01
C ARG A 385 -16.84 8.49 -2.06
N LYS A 386 -17.86 9.07 -1.43
CA LYS A 386 -19.14 8.39 -1.14
C LYS A 386 -19.88 8.00 -2.42
N GLU A 387 -19.92 8.89 -3.39
CA GLU A 387 -20.52 8.75 -4.71
C GLU A 387 -19.87 7.63 -5.53
N ILE A 388 -18.55 7.49 -5.45
CA ILE A 388 -17.81 6.41 -6.11
C ILE A 388 -18.01 5.10 -5.37
N LYS A 389 -17.99 5.09 -4.03
CA LYS A 389 -18.31 3.90 -3.22
C LYS A 389 -19.68 3.34 -3.57
N ASN A 390 -20.70 4.19 -3.65
CA ASN A 390 -22.06 3.78 -4.02
C ASN A 390 -22.10 3.16 -5.41
N THR A 391 -21.48 3.81 -6.40
CA THR A 391 -21.43 3.32 -7.78
C THR A 391 -20.72 1.96 -7.87
N LEU A 392 -19.57 1.82 -7.20
CA LEU A 392 -18.85 0.54 -7.14
C LEU A 392 -19.64 -0.53 -6.39
N ALA A 393 -20.41 -0.18 -5.35
CA ALA A 393 -21.27 -1.13 -4.64
C ALA A 393 -22.38 -1.69 -5.54
N TYR A 394 -23.00 -0.89 -6.42
CA TYR A 394 -23.92 -1.43 -7.43
C TYR A 394 -23.26 -2.45 -8.35
N LEU A 395 -22.10 -2.10 -8.91
CA LEU A 395 -21.36 -2.99 -9.81
C LEU A 395 -20.92 -4.27 -9.10
N ARG A 396 -20.47 -4.17 -7.84
CA ARG A 396 -20.12 -5.30 -6.98
C ARG A 396 -21.31 -6.22 -6.75
N LEU A 397 -22.45 -5.68 -6.35
CA LEU A 397 -23.65 -6.49 -6.07
C LEU A 397 -24.19 -7.17 -7.34
N ILE A 398 -24.10 -6.49 -8.50
CA ILE A 398 -24.43 -7.09 -9.80
C ILE A 398 -23.49 -8.26 -10.14
N SER A 399 -22.19 -8.12 -9.83
CA SER A 399 -21.20 -9.18 -10.09
C SER A 399 -21.22 -10.31 -9.05
N ASN A 400 -21.63 -10.03 -7.82
CA ASN A 400 -21.70 -10.97 -6.70
C ASN A 400 -22.86 -10.56 -5.78
N SER A 401 -24.00 -11.25 -5.91
CA SER A 401 -25.18 -10.98 -5.07
C SER A 401 -24.96 -11.30 -3.59
N ASN A 402 -23.89 -12.03 -3.24
CA ASN A 402 -23.56 -12.38 -1.86
C ASN A 402 -22.72 -11.30 -1.13
N ASP A 403 -22.44 -10.17 -1.79
CA ASP A 403 -21.69 -9.06 -1.22
C ASP A 403 -22.58 -8.21 -0.28
N ASP A 404 -22.65 -8.62 0.99
CA ASP A 404 -23.44 -7.97 2.04
C ASP A 404 -23.01 -6.51 2.29
N ASP A 405 -21.72 -6.20 2.09
CA ASP A 405 -21.20 -4.83 2.22
C ASP A 405 -21.73 -3.92 1.13
N ALA A 406 -21.66 -4.38 -0.12
CA ALA A 406 -22.25 -3.67 -1.24
C ALA A 406 -23.77 -3.53 -1.05
N TYR A 407 -24.46 -4.61 -0.68
CA TYR A 407 -25.89 -4.63 -0.46
C TYR A 407 -26.35 -3.53 0.51
N GLU A 408 -25.76 -3.47 1.72
CA GLU A 408 -26.14 -2.46 2.71
C GLU A 408 -25.81 -1.03 2.25
N CYS A 409 -24.72 -0.86 1.51
CA CYS A 409 -24.31 0.45 1.01
C CYS A 409 -25.39 1.08 0.12
N ILE A 410 -26.07 0.25 -0.69
CA ILE A 410 -26.95 0.73 -1.78
C ILE A 410 -28.43 0.39 -1.63
N ILE A 411 -28.83 -0.49 -0.71
CA ILE A 411 -30.23 -0.92 -0.54
C ILE A 411 -31.20 0.28 -0.47
N ASN A 412 -30.80 1.32 0.26
CA ASN A 412 -31.58 2.55 0.42
C ASN A 412 -30.83 3.81 -0.05
N THR A 413 -29.91 3.65 -1.01
CA THR A 413 -29.21 4.77 -1.66
C THR A 413 -29.29 4.65 -3.19
N PRO A 414 -30.11 5.44 -3.92
CA PRO A 414 -31.16 6.37 -3.48
C PRO A 414 -32.18 5.85 -2.46
N SER A 415 -32.85 6.76 -1.73
CA SER A 415 -33.92 6.41 -0.80
C SER A 415 -35.09 5.73 -1.51
N ARG A 416 -35.47 4.54 -1.05
CA ARG A 416 -36.53 3.69 -1.64
C ARG A 416 -37.63 3.34 -0.65
N GLY A 417 -37.67 4.03 0.49
CA GLY A 417 -38.62 3.73 1.56
C GLY A 417 -38.28 2.46 2.35
N ILE A 418 -37.04 1.98 2.27
CA ILE A 418 -36.53 0.85 3.05
C ILE A 418 -35.88 1.41 4.32
N GLY A 419 -36.65 1.46 5.41
CA GLY A 419 -36.22 2.06 6.67
C GLY A 419 -35.29 1.17 7.50
N GLY A 420 -34.67 1.74 8.54
CA GLY A 420 -33.74 1.03 9.44
C GLY A 420 -34.32 -0.25 10.04
N ARG A 421 -35.58 -0.22 10.50
CA ARG A 421 -36.27 -1.42 11.03
C ARG A 421 -36.34 -2.58 10.04
N THR A 422 -36.54 -2.27 8.75
CA THR A 422 -36.56 -3.30 7.70
C THR A 422 -35.19 -3.92 7.51
N ILE A 423 -34.15 -3.08 7.51
CA ILE A 423 -32.76 -3.54 7.40
C ILE A 423 -32.41 -4.41 8.61
N ASP A 424 -32.84 -4.05 9.81
CA ASP A 424 -32.60 -4.84 11.02
C ASP A 424 -33.30 -6.21 10.96
N ILE A 425 -34.52 -6.30 10.40
CA ILE A 425 -35.19 -7.59 10.15
C ILE A 425 -34.42 -8.45 9.16
N ILE A 426 -33.88 -7.84 8.08
CA ILE A 426 -33.06 -8.55 7.10
C ILE A 426 -31.78 -9.09 7.76
N ARG A 427 -31.10 -8.26 8.57
CA ARG A 427 -29.90 -8.65 9.32
C ARG A 427 -30.18 -9.80 10.28
N GLN A 428 -31.27 -9.71 11.04
CA GLN A 428 -31.67 -10.74 11.99
C GLN A 428 -31.96 -12.06 11.26
N THR A 429 -32.71 -12.02 10.16
CA THR A 429 -33.02 -13.20 9.35
C THR A 429 -31.76 -13.83 8.75
N ALA A 430 -30.84 -13.00 8.24
CA ALA A 430 -29.56 -13.45 7.71
C ALA A 430 -28.69 -14.12 8.79
N SER A 431 -28.65 -13.53 9.98
CA SER A 431 -27.94 -14.07 11.15
C SER A 431 -28.52 -15.41 11.59
N ASP A 432 -29.82 -15.45 11.88
CA ASP A 432 -30.51 -16.63 12.46
C ASP A 432 -30.45 -17.83 11.52
N ARG A 433 -30.48 -17.59 10.21
CA ARG A 433 -30.49 -18.64 9.19
C ARG A 433 -29.14 -18.86 8.52
N GLN A 434 -28.10 -18.15 8.93
CA GLN A 434 -26.77 -18.18 8.33
C GLN A 434 -26.77 -17.93 6.81
N LEU A 435 -27.61 -17.00 6.35
CA LEU A 435 -27.73 -16.59 4.95
C LEU A 435 -26.97 -15.28 4.70
N THR A 436 -26.76 -14.94 3.43
CA THR A 436 -26.38 -13.56 3.02
C THR A 436 -27.60 -12.63 3.10
N LEU A 437 -27.39 -11.32 3.13
CA LEU A 437 -28.48 -10.32 3.16
C LEU A 437 -29.35 -10.40 1.91
N TRP A 438 -28.75 -10.69 0.76
CA TRP A 438 -29.49 -10.92 -0.49
C TRP A 438 -30.40 -12.15 -0.40
N GLN A 439 -29.88 -13.27 0.09
CA GLN A 439 -30.64 -14.50 0.30
C GLN A 439 -31.74 -14.31 1.36
N ALA A 440 -31.45 -13.64 2.46
CA ALA A 440 -32.42 -13.30 3.49
C ALA A 440 -33.53 -12.41 2.94
N THR A 441 -33.21 -11.47 2.05
CA THR A 441 -34.20 -10.62 1.38
C THR A 441 -35.15 -11.44 0.50
N HIS A 442 -34.63 -12.40 -0.26
CA HIS A 442 -35.47 -13.33 -1.01
C HIS A 442 -36.38 -14.17 -0.11
N ALA A 443 -35.85 -14.70 1.00
CA ALA A 443 -36.63 -15.47 1.97
C ALA A 443 -37.76 -14.61 2.59
N ILE A 444 -37.45 -13.38 3.01
CA ILE A 444 -38.42 -12.43 3.58
C ILE A 444 -39.54 -12.09 2.59
N ILE A 445 -39.21 -11.91 1.31
CA ILE A 445 -40.19 -11.64 0.26
C ILE A 445 -41.09 -12.87 0.02
N GLN A 446 -40.51 -14.07 -0.06
CA GLN A 446 -41.25 -15.31 -0.30
C GLN A 446 -42.18 -15.66 0.86
N GLU A 447 -41.71 -15.52 2.09
CA GLU A 447 -42.44 -15.86 3.32
C GLU A 447 -43.40 -14.75 3.78
N LYS A 448 -43.42 -13.60 3.08
CA LYS A 448 -44.30 -12.45 3.37
C LYS A 448 -44.18 -11.95 4.81
N ILE A 449 -42.96 -11.92 5.36
CA ILE A 449 -42.67 -11.48 6.75
C ILE A 449 -42.99 -9.99 6.96
N LEU A 450 -42.87 -9.17 5.90
CA LEU A 450 -43.06 -7.72 5.95
C LEU A 450 -44.40 -7.27 5.37
N ASN A 451 -44.85 -6.06 5.74
CA ASN A 451 -46.05 -5.46 5.16
C ASN A 451 -45.93 -5.29 3.63
N LYS A 452 -47.08 -5.22 2.94
CA LYS A 452 -47.16 -5.19 1.48
C LYS A 452 -46.33 -4.07 0.84
N ARG A 453 -46.31 -2.86 1.42
CA ARG A 453 -45.54 -1.72 0.91
C ARG A 453 -44.03 -1.96 0.98
N THR A 454 -43.55 -2.44 2.11
CA THR A 454 -42.11 -2.69 2.34
C THR A 454 -41.65 -3.90 1.53
N SER A 455 -42.46 -4.95 1.46
CA SER A 455 -42.20 -6.12 0.63
C SER A 455 -42.11 -5.74 -0.86
N GLN A 456 -42.99 -4.86 -1.33
CA GLN A 456 -42.91 -4.34 -2.70
C GLN A 456 -41.62 -3.53 -2.93
N ALA A 457 -41.24 -2.65 -2.00
CA ALA A 457 -40.00 -1.87 -2.13
C ALA A 457 -38.74 -2.76 -2.19
N LEU A 458 -38.68 -3.85 -1.41
CA LEU A 458 -37.60 -4.82 -1.49
C LEU A 458 -37.61 -5.58 -2.83
N LYS A 459 -38.81 -5.96 -3.31
CA LYS A 459 -38.95 -6.61 -4.61
C LYS A 459 -38.49 -5.69 -5.74
N ASP A 460 -38.87 -4.41 -5.71
CA ASP A 460 -38.47 -3.42 -6.70
C ASP A 460 -36.94 -3.21 -6.69
N PHE A 461 -36.29 -3.26 -5.53
CA PHE A 461 -34.83 -3.23 -5.42
C PHE A 461 -34.17 -4.47 -6.03
N VAL A 462 -34.66 -5.67 -5.72
CA VAL A 462 -34.16 -6.93 -6.31
C VAL A 462 -34.31 -6.92 -7.82
N ASP A 463 -35.49 -6.52 -8.32
CA ASP A 463 -35.79 -6.43 -9.75
C ASP A 463 -34.91 -5.38 -10.43
N LEU A 464 -34.60 -4.26 -9.77
CA LEU A 464 -33.69 -3.22 -10.27
C LEU A 464 -32.28 -3.78 -10.51
N ILE A 465 -31.71 -4.47 -9.52
CA ILE A 465 -30.37 -5.07 -9.63
C ILE A 465 -30.33 -6.12 -10.74
N GLN A 466 -31.33 -7.01 -10.80
CA GLN A 466 -31.41 -8.06 -11.83
C GLN A 466 -31.58 -7.47 -13.25
N LYS A 467 -32.42 -6.44 -13.41
CA LYS A 467 -32.60 -5.74 -14.68
C LYS A 467 -31.32 -5.04 -15.11
N MET A 468 -30.60 -4.39 -14.19
CA MET A 468 -29.31 -3.78 -14.49
C MET A 468 -28.29 -4.82 -14.91
N ALA A 469 -28.17 -5.93 -14.18
CA ALA A 469 -27.27 -7.03 -14.50
C ALA A 469 -27.45 -7.54 -15.94
N ASN A 470 -28.70 -7.76 -16.36
CA ASN A 470 -29.02 -8.22 -17.71
C ASN A 470 -28.75 -7.16 -18.78
N LYS A 471 -28.93 -5.86 -18.48
CA LYS A 471 -28.72 -4.78 -19.46
C LYS A 471 -27.25 -4.47 -19.70
N ILE A 472 -26.39 -4.67 -18.71
CA ILE A 472 -24.99 -4.22 -18.77
C ILE A 472 -23.99 -5.34 -19.03
N SER A 473 -24.42 -6.62 -19.03
CA SER A 473 -23.52 -7.79 -19.11
C SER A 473 -22.56 -7.75 -20.30
N ASP A 474 -23.05 -7.30 -21.45
CA ASP A 474 -22.32 -7.35 -22.72
C ASP A 474 -21.64 -6.00 -23.06
N MET A 475 -21.73 -5.02 -22.16
CA MET A 475 -21.19 -3.69 -22.37
C MET A 475 -19.76 -3.57 -21.83
N PRO A 476 -18.90 -2.75 -22.47
CA PRO A 476 -17.61 -2.37 -21.89
C PRO A 476 -17.77 -1.72 -20.50
N LEU A 477 -16.83 -1.99 -19.60
CA LEU A 477 -16.91 -1.58 -18.19
C LEU A 477 -17.18 -0.09 -17.97
N HIS A 478 -16.55 0.79 -18.77
CA HIS A 478 -16.79 2.24 -18.67
C HIS A 478 -18.24 2.62 -19.02
N ILE A 479 -18.86 1.90 -19.97
CA ILE A 479 -20.29 2.06 -20.31
C ILE A 479 -21.16 1.49 -19.19
N GLN A 480 -20.77 0.35 -18.59
CA GLN A 480 -21.50 -0.22 -17.45
C GLN A 480 -21.65 0.78 -16.30
N ILE A 481 -20.62 1.58 -16.01
CA ILE A 481 -20.66 2.62 -14.96
C ILE A 481 -21.70 3.69 -15.28
N ASP A 482 -21.63 4.29 -16.48
CA ASP A 482 -22.56 5.33 -16.89
C ASP A 482 -24.01 4.83 -16.80
N ARG A 483 -24.26 3.60 -17.28
CA ARG A 483 -25.57 2.94 -17.18
C ARG A 483 -26.00 2.68 -15.75
N VAL A 484 -25.10 2.21 -14.88
CA VAL A 484 -25.41 1.98 -13.46
C VAL A 484 -25.72 3.30 -12.75
N VAL A 485 -24.93 4.34 -12.96
CA VAL A 485 -25.15 5.67 -12.38
C VAL A 485 -26.50 6.25 -12.83
N GLN A 486 -26.89 6.03 -14.09
CA GLN A 486 -28.18 6.43 -14.65
C GLN A 486 -29.34 5.58 -14.10
N TYR A 487 -29.28 4.25 -14.22
CA TYR A 487 -30.38 3.34 -13.87
C TYR A 487 -30.62 3.21 -12.36
N SER A 488 -29.58 3.37 -11.54
CA SER A 488 -29.71 3.35 -10.08
C SER A 488 -30.43 4.58 -9.53
N GLY A 489 -30.50 5.67 -10.31
CA GLY A 489 -30.99 6.98 -9.87
C GLY A 489 -29.93 7.82 -9.14
N LEU A 490 -28.68 7.36 -9.05
CA LEU A 490 -27.58 8.14 -8.42
C LEU A 490 -27.37 9.48 -9.12
N ARG A 491 -27.42 9.51 -10.46
CA ARG A 491 -27.27 10.74 -11.26
C ARG A 491 -28.29 11.81 -10.87
N GLN A 492 -29.55 11.39 -10.70
CA GLN A 492 -30.65 12.29 -10.37
C GLN A 492 -30.48 12.94 -9.00
N ILE A 493 -29.94 12.21 -8.01
CA ILE A 493 -29.66 12.78 -6.68
C ILE A 493 -28.62 13.90 -6.79
N TYR A 494 -27.55 13.70 -7.57
CA TYR A 494 -26.47 14.67 -7.67
C TYR A 494 -26.82 15.85 -8.58
N GLU A 495 -27.75 15.71 -9.54
CA GLU A 495 -28.18 16.80 -10.43
C GLU A 495 -29.30 17.68 -9.85
N GLN A 496 -30.08 17.19 -8.87
CA GLN A 496 -31.27 17.89 -8.37
C GLN A 496 -30.98 19.09 -7.43
N GLU A 497 -29.76 19.24 -6.94
CA GLU A 497 -29.37 20.30 -6.00
C GLU A 497 -28.11 21.03 -6.51
N ASN A 498 -28.27 22.26 -7.04
CA ASN A 498 -27.15 23.11 -7.49
C ASN A 498 -26.37 23.69 -6.30
N ASN A 499 -25.52 22.88 -5.67
CA ASN A 499 -24.56 23.33 -4.66
C ASN A 499 -23.13 22.86 -5.04
N ASP A 500 -22.11 23.54 -4.54
CA ASP A 500 -20.70 23.25 -4.86
C ASP A 500 -20.32 21.79 -4.57
N LYS A 501 -20.92 21.17 -3.54
CA LYS A 501 -20.67 19.77 -3.15
C LYS A 501 -21.20 18.76 -4.18
N ASN A 502 -22.33 19.05 -4.81
CA ASN A 502 -22.91 18.17 -5.82
C ASN A 502 -22.20 18.29 -7.16
N GLN A 503 -21.68 19.49 -7.48
CA GLN A 503 -20.79 19.67 -8.63
C GLN A 503 -19.49 18.86 -8.44
N GLU A 504 -18.92 18.86 -7.23
CA GLU A 504 -17.79 17.97 -6.90
C GLU A 504 -18.12 16.49 -7.06
N CYS A 505 -19.34 16.06 -6.68
CA CYS A 505 -19.78 14.66 -6.86
C CYS A 505 -19.92 14.26 -8.33
N ILE A 506 -20.44 15.16 -9.18
CA ILE A 506 -20.53 14.91 -10.63
C ILE A 506 -19.13 14.82 -11.22
N ASN A 507 -18.24 15.74 -10.87
CA ASN A 507 -16.84 15.71 -11.30
C ASN A 507 -16.14 14.41 -10.86
N SER A 508 -16.40 13.91 -9.64
CA SER A 508 -15.90 12.60 -9.17
C SER A 508 -16.38 11.42 -10.03
N LEU A 509 -17.64 11.43 -10.47
CA LEU A 509 -18.19 10.36 -11.31
C LEU A 509 -17.60 10.41 -12.73
N GLU A 510 -17.38 11.60 -13.27
CA GLU A 510 -16.65 11.79 -14.53
C GLU A 510 -15.19 11.33 -14.41
N GLU A 511 -14.51 11.66 -13.31
CA GLU A 511 -13.17 11.16 -12.99
C GLU A 511 -13.13 9.62 -12.97
N LEU A 512 -14.13 8.97 -12.36
CA LEU A 512 -14.24 7.51 -12.33
C LEU A 512 -14.42 6.93 -13.75
N PHE A 513 -15.28 7.56 -14.57
CA PHE A 513 -15.49 7.15 -15.96
C PHE A 513 -14.20 7.24 -16.78
N ILE A 514 -13.46 8.35 -16.67
CA ILE A 514 -12.19 8.55 -17.38
C ILE A 514 -11.14 7.54 -16.92
N ALA A 515 -11.02 7.31 -15.62
CA ALA A 515 -10.09 6.33 -15.06
C ALA A 515 -10.35 4.92 -15.60
N MET A 516 -11.63 4.55 -15.72
CA MET A 516 -12.06 3.24 -16.22
C MET A 516 -11.96 3.11 -17.74
N HIS A 517 -12.21 4.17 -18.49
CA HIS A 517 -12.03 4.18 -19.94
C HIS A 517 -10.55 3.98 -20.32
N GLN A 518 -9.64 4.57 -19.55
CA GLN A 518 -8.19 4.40 -19.75
C GLN A 518 -7.63 3.10 -19.18
N TYR A 519 -8.40 2.39 -18.34
CA TYR A 519 -7.95 1.15 -17.71
C TYR A 519 -7.82 0.03 -18.73
N LYS A 520 -6.59 -0.45 -18.92
CA LYS A 520 -6.31 -1.68 -19.67
C LYS A 520 -6.27 -2.86 -18.70
N ASN A 521 -7.05 -3.89 -19.00
CA ASN A 521 -7.03 -5.11 -18.21
C ASN A 521 -5.77 -5.92 -18.55
N ASP A 522 -4.69 -5.71 -17.80
CA ASP A 522 -3.43 -6.45 -17.97
C ASP A 522 -3.50 -7.89 -17.38
N ASN A 523 -4.60 -8.24 -16.70
CA ASN A 523 -4.83 -9.57 -16.13
C ASN A 523 -5.95 -10.29 -16.89
N GLU A 524 -5.56 -11.13 -17.87
CA GLU A 524 -6.50 -11.97 -18.65
C GLU A 524 -7.35 -12.92 -17.77
N ASN A 525 -6.89 -13.22 -16.55
CA ASN A 525 -7.56 -14.14 -15.63
C ASN A 525 -8.65 -13.48 -14.74
N LEU A 526 -8.86 -12.16 -14.84
CA LEU A 526 -9.85 -11.44 -14.03
C LEU A 526 -10.89 -10.75 -14.91
N LEU A 527 -12.15 -10.78 -14.47
CA LEU A 527 -13.20 -9.94 -15.07
C LEU A 527 -12.79 -8.47 -14.97
N PRO A 528 -13.07 -7.62 -15.99
CA PRO A 528 -12.62 -6.24 -16.03
C PRO A 528 -12.95 -5.43 -14.76
N LEU A 529 -14.17 -5.58 -14.23
CA LEU A 529 -14.60 -4.92 -12.99
C LEU A 529 -13.77 -5.36 -11.78
N GLN A 530 -13.53 -6.66 -11.63
CA GLN A 530 -12.77 -7.20 -10.50
C GLN A 530 -11.31 -6.81 -10.58
N SER A 531 -10.74 -6.86 -11.80
CA SER A 531 -9.40 -6.37 -12.10
C SER A 531 -9.27 -4.90 -11.76
N PHE A 532 -10.24 -4.08 -12.16
CA PHE A 532 -10.28 -2.68 -11.78
C PHE A 532 -10.40 -2.52 -10.27
N ILE A 533 -11.37 -3.13 -9.59
CA ILE A 533 -11.57 -2.96 -8.13
C ILE A 533 -10.30 -3.34 -7.36
N ALA A 534 -9.72 -4.50 -7.68
CA ALA A 534 -8.49 -4.99 -7.08
C ALA A 534 -7.31 -4.04 -7.30
N ASN A 535 -7.28 -3.30 -8.42
CA ASN A 535 -6.27 -2.30 -8.71
C ASN A 535 -6.67 -0.88 -8.25
N SER A 536 -7.96 -0.57 -8.08
CA SER A 536 -8.52 0.76 -7.79
C SER A 536 -8.33 1.18 -6.34
N THR A 537 -8.25 0.19 -5.44
CA THR A 537 -7.70 0.36 -4.10
C THR A 537 -6.26 0.92 -4.13
N PHE A 538 -5.55 0.77 -5.25
CA PHE A 538 -4.18 1.22 -5.46
C PHE A 538 -4.04 2.41 -6.46
N TYR A 539 -4.92 2.53 -7.46
CA TYR A 539 -4.94 3.65 -8.43
C TYR A 539 -5.20 5.01 -7.79
N ALA A 540 -5.72 5.04 -6.56
CA ALA A 540 -5.91 6.26 -5.81
C ALA A 540 -4.62 7.06 -5.50
N ASN A 541 -3.44 6.44 -5.65
CA ASN A 541 -2.17 7.15 -5.55
C ASN A 541 -1.74 7.83 -6.86
N GLU A 542 -2.45 7.55 -7.95
CA GLU A 542 -2.18 8.10 -9.26
C GLU A 542 -3.38 8.96 -9.65
N LYS A 543 -3.39 10.23 -9.20
CA LYS A 543 -3.95 11.24 -10.11
C LYS A 543 -3.30 10.95 -11.45
N GLN A 544 -4.13 10.83 -12.50
CA GLN A 544 -3.66 11.04 -13.85
C GLN A 544 -2.95 12.38 -13.84
N ILE A 545 -1.63 12.29 -13.71
CA ILE A 545 -0.73 13.32 -14.16
C ILE A 545 -1.20 13.52 -15.60
N LYS A 546 -1.78 14.68 -15.92
CA LYS A 546 -1.31 15.31 -17.16
C LYS A 546 0.19 15.33 -16.94
N LYS A 547 0.94 14.32 -17.44
CA LYS A 547 2.37 14.02 -17.23
C LYS A 547 3.32 15.21 -17.48
N THR A 548 2.74 16.38 -17.69
CA THR A 548 3.25 17.66 -18.14
C THR A 548 3.11 18.78 -17.11
N GLN A 549 2.37 18.65 -15.99
CA GLN A 549 2.33 19.72 -14.98
C GLN A 549 3.48 19.59 -13.96
N ASP A 550 4.39 20.56 -14.01
CA ASP A 550 5.46 20.75 -13.03
C ASP A 550 4.86 21.18 -11.69
N ALA A 551 5.00 20.36 -10.64
CA ALA A 551 4.34 20.58 -9.35
C ALA A 551 5.17 20.01 -8.18
N VAL A 552 5.07 20.65 -7.01
CA VAL A 552 5.77 20.22 -5.78
C VAL A 552 5.16 18.93 -5.23
N GLN A 553 5.99 18.02 -4.74
CA GLN A 553 5.56 16.70 -4.26
C GLN A 553 5.41 16.68 -2.72
N LEU A 554 4.20 16.56 -2.20
CA LEU A 554 3.90 16.48 -0.77
C LEU A 554 3.56 15.05 -0.40
N MET A 555 4.25 14.48 0.59
CA MET A 555 4.00 13.11 1.00
C MET A 555 4.47 12.79 2.41
N THR A 556 3.98 11.68 2.94
CA THR A 556 4.54 11.14 4.18
C THR A 556 5.92 10.55 3.96
N LEU A 557 6.73 10.51 5.00
CA LEU A 557 8.01 9.78 5.01
C LEU A 557 7.86 8.32 4.55
N HIS A 558 6.78 7.64 4.94
CA HIS A 558 6.51 6.27 4.51
C HIS A 558 6.25 6.17 3.00
N SER A 559 5.50 7.12 2.44
CA SER A 559 5.20 7.16 1.00
C SER A 559 6.41 7.54 0.15
N SER A 560 7.41 8.19 0.75
CA SER A 560 8.64 8.61 0.05
C SER A 560 9.60 7.44 -0.23
N LYS A 561 9.43 6.29 0.42
CA LYS A 561 10.31 5.14 0.27
C LYS A 561 10.38 4.71 -1.21
N GLY A 562 11.60 4.59 -1.72
CA GLY A 562 11.87 4.26 -3.13
C GLY A 562 11.96 5.47 -4.06
N LEU A 563 11.53 6.67 -3.64
CA LEU A 563 11.61 7.91 -4.43
C LEU A 563 12.93 8.65 -4.16
N GLU A 564 13.22 9.65 -4.98
CA GLU A 564 14.40 10.52 -4.86
C GLU A 564 14.10 11.87 -5.50
N PHE A 565 14.59 12.94 -4.88
CA PHE A 565 14.33 14.33 -5.30
C PHE A 565 15.59 15.18 -5.16
N PRO A 566 15.91 16.05 -6.13
CA PRO A 566 16.99 17.02 -5.99
C PRO A 566 16.92 17.84 -4.70
N LEU A 567 15.74 18.34 -4.35
CA LEU A 567 15.50 19.17 -3.18
C LEU A 567 14.45 18.51 -2.25
N VAL A 568 14.81 18.29 -1.00
CA VAL A 568 13.92 17.70 0.00
C VAL A 568 13.82 18.59 1.24
N PHE A 569 12.59 18.81 1.68
CA PHE A 569 12.25 19.46 2.95
C PHE A 569 11.71 18.40 3.90
N LEU A 570 12.40 18.18 5.02
CA LEU A 570 11.98 17.31 6.10
C LEU A 570 11.40 18.15 7.24
N VAL A 571 10.07 18.19 7.31
CA VAL A 571 9.34 19.18 8.12
C VAL A 571 8.76 18.61 9.41
N GLY A 572 8.55 19.46 10.41
CA GLY A 572 8.05 19.06 11.73
C GLY A 572 8.95 18.06 12.45
N MET A 573 10.27 18.29 12.40
CA MET A 573 11.28 17.48 13.08
C MET A 573 11.32 17.78 14.58
N GLU A 574 10.25 17.38 15.25
CA GLU A 574 9.94 17.68 16.65
C GLU A 574 9.74 16.39 17.46
N GLU A 575 10.17 16.36 18.72
CA GLU A 575 9.84 15.30 19.67
C GLU A 575 8.32 15.21 19.84
N GLY A 576 7.74 14.01 19.67
CA GLY A 576 6.29 13.80 19.69
C GLY A 576 5.67 13.71 18.30
N LEU A 577 6.29 14.31 17.28
CA LEU A 577 6.00 14.06 15.87
C LEU A 577 6.95 12.99 15.32
N ILE A 578 8.25 13.26 15.29
CA ILE A 578 9.29 12.32 14.87
C ILE A 578 10.50 12.44 15.84
N PRO A 579 10.68 11.49 16.76
CA PRO A 579 9.88 10.28 16.95
C PRO A 579 8.46 10.56 17.47
N ASN A 580 7.49 9.79 16.99
CA ASN A 580 6.10 9.91 17.41
C ASN A 580 5.92 9.58 18.91
N GLN A 581 5.09 10.36 19.60
CA GLN A 581 4.84 10.23 21.04
C GLN A 581 4.43 8.82 21.49
N THR A 582 3.70 8.07 20.67
CA THR A 582 3.32 6.68 20.98
C THR A 582 4.53 5.75 21.12
N TYR A 583 5.59 6.02 20.37
CA TYR A 583 6.81 5.22 20.34
C TYR A 583 7.84 5.63 21.39
N LEU A 584 7.74 6.85 21.93
CA LEU A 584 8.59 7.30 23.04
C LEU A 584 8.40 6.47 24.32
N LYS A 585 7.26 5.80 24.47
CA LYS A 585 6.94 4.99 25.67
C LYS A 585 7.53 3.56 25.62
N LYS A 586 8.13 3.14 24.51
CA LYS A 586 8.69 1.80 24.31
C LYS A 586 10.03 1.94 23.58
N ASP A 587 11.18 1.80 24.26
CA ASP A 587 12.52 2.05 23.67
C ASP A 587 12.77 1.33 22.34
N LYS A 588 12.27 0.09 22.18
CA LYS A 588 12.35 -0.69 20.92
C LYS A 588 11.70 0.01 19.71
N CYS A 589 10.82 0.97 19.93
CA CYS A 589 10.11 1.66 18.87
C CYS A 589 10.84 2.90 18.34
N VAL A 590 11.82 3.44 19.08
CA VAL A 590 12.60 4.60 18.63
C VAL A 590 13.49 4.23 17.43
N GLU A 591 14.05 3.01 17.40
CA GLU A 591 14.84 2.54 16.27
C GLU A 591 14.06 2.55 14.94
N GLY A 592 12.77 2.21 14.99
CA GLY A 592 11.89 2.24 13.82
C GLY A 592 11.66 3.66 13.29
N GLU A 593 11.43 4.62 14.18
CA GLU A 593 11.31 6.05 13.79
C GLU A 593 12.65 6.62 13.32
N ARG A 594 13.78 6.12 13.83
CA ARG A 594 15.12 6.49 13.32
C ARG A 594 15.36 5.96 11.91
N ARG A 595 14.97 4.71 11.61
CA ARG A 595 14.97 4.18 10.24
C ARG A 595 14.09 5.03 9.31
N LEU A 596 12.94 5.51 9.82
CA LEU A 596 12.06 6.40 9.06
C LEU A 596 12.71 7.76 8.77
N ALA A 597 13.39 8.37 9.74
CA ALA A 597 14.16 9.59 9.54
C ALA A 597 15.31 9.37 8.54
N TYR A 598 16.06 8.27 8.67
CA TYR A 598 17.09 7.86 7.72
C TYR A 598 16.56 7.70 6.29
N VAL A 599 15.38 7.11 6.11
CA VAL A 599 14.71 7.06 4.79
C VAL A 599 14.49 8.46 4.25
N GLY A 600 13.97 9.38 5.07
CA GLY A 600 13.76 10.80 4.72
C GLY A 600 15.04 11.51 4.27
N LEU A 601 16.11 11.43 5.05
CA LEU A 601 17.43 12.00 4.72
C LEU A 601 17.93 11.48 3.37
N THR A 602 17.82 10.18 3.13
CA THR A 602 18.33 9.52 1.91
C THR A 602 17.42 9.64 0.68
N ARG A 603 16.35 10.46 0.76
CA ARG A 603 15.55 10.85 -0.43
C ARG A 603 16.18 12.04 -1.16
N ALA A 604 16.93 12.87 -0.44
CA ALA A 604 17.56 14.06 -1.01
C ALA A 604 18.75 13.66 -1.90
N MET A 605 18.81 14.23 -3.11
CA MET A 605 19.94 14.03 -4.02
C MET A 605 20.97 15.14 -3.85
N ARG A 606 20.56 16.42 -3.86
CA ARG A 606 21.47 17.57 -3.84
C ARG A 606 21.40 18.37 -2.55
N LYS A 607 20.19 18.74 -2.14
CA LYS A 607 19.95 19.61 -0.97
C LYS A 607 18.87 19.03 -0.06
N LEU A 608 19.17 19.05 1.23
CA LEU A 608 18.26 18.68 2.30
C LEU A 608 18.09 19.87 3.23
N THR A 609 16.83 20.19 3.55
CA THR A 609 16.45 21.18 4.55
C THR A 609 15.62 20.50 5.62
N ILE A 610 15.98 20.71 6.88
CA ILE A 610 15.30 20.19 8.06
C ILE A 610 14.63 21.38 8.76
N THR A 611 13.35 21.26 9.08
CA THR A 611 12.60 22.31 9.79
C THR A 611 11.90 21.76 11.02
N TYR A 612 11.76 22.59 12.05
CA TYR A 612 10.94 22.33 13.23
C TYR A 612 10.34 23.64 13.74
N ALA A 613 9.18 23.57 14.38
CA ALA A 613 8.48 24.73 14.95
C ALA A 613 8.55 24.74 16.49
N GLU A 614 8.62 25.93 17.10
CA GLU A 614 8.60 26.08 18.56
C GLU A 614 7.24 25.74 19.17
N ASN A 615 6.17 26.16 18.49
CA ASN A 615 4.80 25.81 18.82
C ASN A 615 4.05 25.34 17.58
N ARG A 616 3.07 24.46 17.77
CA ARG A 616 2.25 23.94 16.67
C ARG A 616 0.81 23.77 17.08
N ASN A 617 -0.14 24.14 16.22
CA ASN A 617 -1.53 23.73 16.41
C ASN A 617 -1.77 22.31 15.87
N LEU A 618 -2.03 21.36 16.76
CA LEU A 618 -2.44 20.00 16.41
C LEU A 618 -3.84 19.72 16.95
N TYR A 619 -4.80 19.49 16.04
CA TYR A 619 -6.20 19.20 16.39
C TYR A 619 -6.87 20.25 17.29
N GLY A 620 -6.55 21.53 17.06
CA GLY A 620 -7.09 22.65 17.84
C GLY A 620 -6.39 22.89 19.19
N LYS A 621 -5.29 22.18 19.48
CA LYS A 621 -4.47 22.38 20.67
C LYS A 621 -3.08 22.87 20.28
N ILE A 622 -2.64 23.96 20.91
CA ILE A 622 -1.26 24.44 20.79
C ILE A 622 -0.37 23.52 21.63
N VAL A 623 0.64 22.94 20.99
CA VAL A 623 1.67 22.12 21.62
C VAL A 623 3.03 22.77 21.41
N CYS A 624 3.88 22.73 22.44
CA CYS A 624 5.26 23.21 22.36
C CYS A 624 6.19 22.00 22.48
N TYR A 625 6.66 21.50 21.34
CA TYR A 625 7.57 20.36 21.29
C TYR A 625 9.03 20.81 21.29
N ARG A 626 9.91 19.94 21.78
CA ARG A 626 11.36 20.14 21.65
C ARG A 626 11.80 19.73 20.25
N PRO A 627 12.94 20.26 19.74
CA PRO A 627 13.53 19.74 18.51
C PRO A 627 13.76 18.24 18.62
N SER A 628 13.54 17.51 17.52
CA SER A 628 13.76 16.07 17.46
C SER A 628 15.18 15.71 17.89
N ARG A 629 15.34 14.65 18.69
CA ARG A 629 16.66 14.08 19.00
C ARG A 629 17.46 13.73 17.76
N PHE A 630 16.79 13.37 16.66
CA PHE A 630 17.44 13.00 15.40
C PHE A 630 18.23 14.15 14.78
N ILE A 631 17.90 15.41 15.10
CA ILE A 631 18.70 16.58 14.71
C ILE A 631 20.05 16.54 15.45
N GLY A 632 20.02 16.30 16.76
CA GLY A 632 21.23 16.22 17.60
C GLY A 632 22.10 14.98 17.34
N GLU A 633 21.56 13.95 16.69
CA GLU A 633 22.31 12.77 16.25
C GLU A 633 23.12 13.02 14.95
N ILE A 634 22.89 14.14 14.27
CA ILE A 634 23.65 14.54 13.06
C ILE A 634 24.85 15.41 13.49
N PRO A 635 26.08 15.10 13.04
CA PRO A 635 27.25 15.90 13.38
C PRO A 635 27.14 17.33 12.86
N ALA A 636 27.45 18.31 13.72
CA ALA A 636 27.34 19.75 13.42
C ALA A 636 28.14 20.18 12.17
N GLY A 637 29.21 19.47 11.81
CA GLY A 637 29.99 19.75 10.59
C GLY A 637 29.19 19.65 9.28
N TYR A 638 28.09 18.88 9.27
CA TYR A 638 27.25 18.66 8.08
C TYR A 638 25.97 19.52 8.06
N VAL A 639 25.73 20.30 9.12
CA VAL A 639 24.52 21.11 9.30
C VAL A 639 24.88 22.59 9.31
N GLU A 640 23.98 23.42 8.80
CA GLU A 640 24.07 24.87 8.82
C GLU A 640 22.73 25.46 9.27
N GLU A 641 22.74 26.21 10.37
CA GLU A 641 21.54 26.91 10.84
C GLU A 641 21.22 28.08 9.90
N VAL A 642 19.95 28.15 9.48
CA VAL A 642 19.44 29.22 8.63
C VAL A 642 18.60 30.14 9.51
N TYR A 643 18.98 31.42 9.54
CA TYR A 643 18.19 32.47 10.19
C TYR A 643 17.34 33.20 9.15
N PRO A 644 16.11 33.62 9.50
CA PRO A 644 15.33 34.47 8.61
C PRO A 644 16.14 35.73 8.30
N ARG A 645 16.35 36.05 7.01
CA ARG A 645 16.79 37.39 6.65
C ARG A 645 15.62 38.31 6.97
N MET A 646 15.73 39.12 8.03
CA MET A 646 14.84 40.26 8.20
C MET A 646 14.99 41.13 6.95
N GLN A 647 13.97 41.16 6.09
CA GLN A 647 13.81 42.28 5.17
C GLN A 647 13.53 43.50 6.05
N LEU A 648 14.57 44.32 6.24
CA LEU A 648 14.45 45.66 6.82
C LEU A 648 13.66 46.57 5.87
#